data_AF-A8E0Y1-F1
#
_entry.id   AF-A8E0Y1-F1
#
_cell.length_a   1.000
_cell.length_b   1.000
_cell.length_c   1.000
_cell.angle_alpha   90.00
_cell.angle_beta   90.00
_cell.angle_gamma   90.00
#
_symmetry.space_group_name_H-M   'P 1'
#
loop_
_entity.id
_entity.type
_entity.pdbx_description
1 polymer ?
#
loop_
_entity_poly.entity_id
_entity_poly.type
_entity_poly.pdbx_seq_one_letter_code
_entity_poly.pdbx_strand_id
1 'polypeptide(L)'
;MKTNFSQSEATFFKLVAHDLDGQPMTDLIRRNFLKCIGAVAAISVGSKRTSEASSSFRRLALASALQFPTRDAMKSADLVKDSTVILTEQGREGIFQLRSGDYSTRIAADTLEGVFIKIDSAAAAECALVRVFDELDVSWFGAVGDGSNATAAFAAAISLSHFLGLNRIVCKDPTKQFKIADLRITTNTVIDLGGATVLGDFGPWGTHSGDGSPIYWTRNIFHTVAADAPSVKLKNMTLNGQSDPAFQMKGGVPMVDFRGGATPGRCVIRIENVTVTRGSNRIYSEGSGTIAPTLLLDARNMEILVYNADELWINDVEIRSCPGEMIQVQSDDERTRVRIDNLFATKARDSNPLSRWSGSALNVLNCHPTSAIKNSRFHFFAKSALNWESSGGLLETCEFEDVNDSNALDFNEASSYRFNQLIVRNCSFKDISNVGIRASSSNALFENNTFERVNICISFEGDVVGNGGRGSWLKTNDLMLANNFVRNCWIKSFDPTHQERIGIRILGKNANNPISVAVEGAAIVDRQPAEAKARYGIYAKNARLRLSGYFADGSDALIYLTGSVAVRGQDMIVAPEVGQTVHTFHLAGATLGRKALILNNIVRQTPLVAGNYDFRVGSSSIDVDAIHINDSPDFAGISNFKTAISRDGKLAGSAKYKLSSIAAGLSVNTRVTVIGARLGDRAEAFINSNQKGLVISAYVTSKNTVTVTYFNPAGWAVDLPSHTVTAWVWKPPN
;
A
#
# COMPACT_ATOMS: atom_id res chain seq x y z
N MET A 1 -51.49 -35.83 -14.99
CA MET A 1 -50.28 -35.88 -14.14
C MET A 1 -49.69 -34.49 -14.07
N LYS A 2 -49.60 -33.91 -12.87
CA LYS A 2 -48.95 -32.63 -12.59
C LYS A 2 -47.45 -32.85 -12.49
N THR A 3 -46.64 -32.07 -13.20
CA THR A 3 -45.20 -31.95 -12.95
C THR A 3 -44.85 -30.48 -12.76
N ASN A 4 -44.20 -30.18 -11.64
CA ASN A 4 -43.75 -28.87 -11.21
C ASN A 4 -42.49 -28.49 -12.00
N PHE A 5 -42.48 -27.31 -12.62
CA PHE A 5 -41.25 -26.65 -13.09
C PHE A 5 -40.66 -25.78 -11.98
N SER A 6 -39.34 -25.77 -11.83
CA SER A 6 -38.61 -24.99 -10.83
C SER A 6 -38.53 -23.50 -11.21
N GLN A 7 -38.49 -22.64 -10.20
CA GLN A 7 -38.48 -21.16 -10.30
C GLN A 7 -37.25 -20.55 -11.02
N SER A 8 -36.26 -21.33 -11.44
CA SER A 8 -35.01 -20.81 -12.03
C SER A 8 -35.11 -20.47 -13.53
N GLU A 9 -36.13 -20.94 -14.26
CA GLU A 9 -36.28 -20.67 -15.69
C GLU A 9 -37.12 -19.41 -16.01
N ALA A 10 -37.79 -18.83 -15.00
CA ALA A 10 -38.60 -17.61 -15.17
C ALA A 10 -37.78 -16.31 -15.24
N THR A 11 -36.49 -16.34 -14.90
CA THR A 11 -35.64 -15.14 -14.82
C THR A 11 -35.01 -14.76 -16.16
N PHE A 12 -34.89 -15.70 -17.10
CA PHE A 12 -34.28 -15.41 -18.41
C PHE A 12 -35.21 -14.64 -19.36
N PHE A 13 -36.52 -14.66 -19.12
CA PHE A 13 -37.50 -13.93 -19.94
C PHE A 13 -37.81 -12.51 -19.44
N LYS A 14 -37.24 -12.08 -18.31
CA LYS A 14 -37.44 -10.72 -17.77
C LYS A 14 -36.39 -9.68 -18.22
N LEU A 15 -35.32 -10.09 -18.92
CA LEU A 15 -34.23 -9.18 -19.27
C LEU A 15 -34.36 -8.47 -20.63
N VAL A 16 -35.42 -8.71 -21.41
CA VAL A 16 -35.60 -8.12 -22.75
C VAL A 16 -36.74 -7.07 -22.79
N ALA A 17 -37.30 -6.71 -21.64
CA ALA A 17 -38.47 -5.82 -21.58
C ALA A 17 -38.25 -4.52 -20.79
N HIS A 18 -37.00 -4.12 -20.51
CA HIS A 18 -36.75 -2.94 -19.66
C HIS A 18 -35.89 -1.83 -20.27
N ASP A 19 -35.63 -1.85 -21.57
CA ASP A 19 -35.14 -0.68 -22.29
C ASP A 19 -35.93 -0.58 -23.58
N LEU A 20 -36.79 0.44 -23.67
CA LEU A 20 -37.33 1.10 -24.88
C LEU A 20 -38.60 1.88 -24.48
N ASP A 21 -38.43 2.93 -23.69
CA ASP A 21 -39.45 3.97 -23.57
C ASP A 21 -39.46 4.83 -24.84
N GLY A 22 -40.61 4.89 -25.53
CA GLY A 22 -40.97 6.10 -26.28
C GLY A 22 -41.46 6.02 -27.72
N GLN A 23 -41.69 4.86 -28.36
CA GLN A 23 -42.35 4.81 -29.68
C GLN A 23 -43.31 3.61 -29.81
N PRO A 24 -44.54 3.80 -30.35
CA PRO A 24 -45.50 2.71 -30.53
C PRO A 24 -45.01 1.78 -31.64
N MET A 25 -44.61 0.56 -31.25
CA MET A 25 -44.26 -0.50 -32.19
C MET A 25 -45.49 -0.83 -33.06
N THR A 26 -45.36 -0.64 -34.37
CA THR A 26 -46.43 -0.91 -35.32
C THR A 26 -46.73 -2.42 -35.36
N ASP A 27 -48.01 -2.73 -35.55
CA ASP A 27 -48.61 -4.06 -35.48
C ASP A 27 -48.00 -5.09 -36.47
N LEU A 28 -47.20 -4.59 -37.43
CA LEU A 28 -46.43 -5.37 -38.39
C LEU A 28 -45.15 -5.98 -37.77
N ILE A 29 -44.48 -5.28 -36.86
CA ILE A 29 -43.28 -5.78 -36.17
C ILE A 29 -43.68 -6.85 -35.16
N ARG A 30 -44.80 -6.67 -34.46
CA ARG A 30 -45.35 -7.65 -33.51
C ARG A 30 -45.70 -8.98 -34.19
N ARG A 31 -46.31 -8.93 -35.38
CA ARG A 31 -46.65 -10.13 -36.16
C ARG A 31 -45.42 -10.84 -36.75
N ASN A 32 -44.38 -10.10 -37.13
CA ASN A 32 -43.13 -10.71 -37.62
C ASN A 32 -42.31 -11.30 -36.47
N PHE A 33 -42.30 -10.67 -35.30
CA PHE A 33 -41.62 -11.20 -34.11
C PHE A 33 -42.27 -12.49 -33.59
N LEU A 34 -43.61 -12.57 -33.58
CA LEU A 34 -44.35 -13.79 -33.22
C LEU A 34 -44.17 -14.93 -34.26
N LYS A 35 -44.04 -14.61 -35.55
CA LYS A 35 -43.70 -15.61 -36.59
C LYS A 35 -42.26 -16.13 -36.45
N CYS A 36 -41.31 -15.29 -36.04
CA CYS A 36 -39.94 -15.70 -35.76
C CYS A 36 -39.85 -16.59 -34.50
N ILE A 37 -40.63 -16.31 -33.45
CA ILE A 37 -40.68 -17.15 -32.23
C ILE A 37 -41.29 -18.53 -32.54
N GLY A 38 -42.32 -18.59 -33.40
CA GLY A 38 -42.89 -19.87 -33.86
C GLY A 38 -41.91 -20.72 -34.69
N ALA A 39 -41.09 -20.09 -35.52
CA ALA A 39 -40.06 -20.79 -36.31
C ALA A 39 -38.89 -21.29 -35.45
N VAL A 40 -38.47 -20.52 -34.43
CA VAL A 40 -37.40 -20.92 -33.50
C VAL A 40 -37.86 -22.04 -32.56
N ALA A 41 -39.13 -22.03 -32.13
CA ALA A 41 -39.71 -23.13 -31.34
C ALA A 41 -39.82 -24.44 -32.16
N ALA A 42 -40.13 -24.37 -33.46
CA ALA A 42 -40.17 -25.55 -34.33
C ALA A 42 -38.76 -26.14 -34.61
N ILE A 43 -37.71 -25.31 -34.69
CA ILE A 43 -36.33 -25.76 -34.84
C ILE A 43 -35.80 -26.38 -33.52
N SER A 44 -36.24 -25.87 -32.36
CA SER A 44 -35.88 -26.39 -31.04
C SER A 44 -36.42 -27.81 -30.77
N VAL A 45 -37.64 -28.13 -31.22
CA VAL A 45 -38.23 -29.47 -31.00
C VAL A 45 -37.62 -30.53 -31.95
N GLY A 46 -37.19 -30.13 -33.16
CA GLY A 46 -36.41 -30.99 -34.06
C GLY A 46 -34.99 -31.28 -33.56
N SER A 47 -34.33 -30.27 -32.96
CA SER A 47 -32.99 -30.40 -32.38
C SER A 47 -32.93 -31.26 -31.12
N LYS A 48 -34.02 -31.31 -30.33
CA LYS A 48 -34.06 -32.09 -29.08
C LYS A 48 -34.12 -33.60 -29.33
N ARG A 49 -34.83 -34.03 -30.39
CA ARG A 49 -34.88 -35.45 -30.81
C ARG A 49 -33.58 -35.92 -31.45
N THR A 50 -32.85 -35.06 -32.17
CA THR A 50 -31.53 -35.41 -32.70
C THR A 50 -30.44 -35.41 -31.61
N SER A 51 -30.55 -34.60 -30.55
CA SER A 51 -29.61 -34.65 -29.42
C SER A 51 -29.82 -35.85 -28.48
N GLU A 52 -31.06 -36.31 -28.29
CA GLU A 52 -31.35 -37.53 -27.51
C GLU A 52 -31.00 -38.80 -28.30
N ALA A 53 -31.24 -38.82 -29.62
CA ALA A 53 -30.72 -39.86 -30.49
C ALA A 53 -29.17 -39.83 -30.54
N SER A 54 -28.55 -38.65 -30.68
CA SER A 54 -27.08 -38.52 -30.68
C SER A 54 -26.45 -38.93 -29.36
N SER A 55 -27.05 -38.58 -28.22
CA SER A 55 -26.54 -38.98 -26.89
C SER A 55 -26.78 -40.45 -26.57
N SER A 56 -27.88 -41.05 -27.05
CA SER A 56 -28.12 -42.50 -26.94
C SER A 56 -27.21 -43.30 -27.88
N PHE A 57 -26.96 -42.85 -29.12
CA PHE A 57 -25.95 -43.43 -30.01
C PHE A 57 -24.53 -43.28 -29.47
N ARG A 58 -24.17 -42.13 -28.88
CA ARG A 58 -22.87 -41.96 -28.21
C ARG A 58 -22.74 -42.88 -26.99
N ARG A 59 -23.80 -43.07 -26.19
CA ARG A 59 -23.80 -44.05 -25.09
C ARG A 59 -23.68 -45.49 -25.59
N LEU A 60 -24.37 -45.86 -26.67
CA LEU A 60 -24.29 -47.20 -27.24
C LEU A 60 -22.90 -47.48 -27.83
N ALA A 61 -22.32 -46.50 -28.53
CA ALA A 61 -20.97 -46.60 -29.10
C ALA A 61 -19.88 -46.63 -28.01
N LEU A 62 -20.06 -45.91 -26.88
CA LEU A 62 -19.16 -46.03 -25.74
C LEU A 62 -19.29 -47.38 -25.01
N ALA A 63 -20.50 -47.95 -24.94
CA ALA A 63 -20.72 -49.24 -24.30
C ALA A 63 -20.05 -50.40 -25.05
N SER A 64 -19.78 -50.23 -26.36
CA SER A 64 -19.03 -51.19 -27.19
C SER A 64 -17.53 -50.92 -27.29
N ALA A 65 -17.02 -49.82 -26.73
CA ALA A 65 -15.60 -49.50 -26.83
C ALA A 65 -14.76 -50.52 -26.03
N LEU A 66 -13.67 -51.00 -26.62
CA LEU A 66 -12.75 -51.91 -25.95
C LEU A 66 -12.11 -51.18 -24.75
N GLN A 67 -12.15 -51.80 -23.59
CA GLN A 67 -11.58 -51.27 -22.36
C GLN A 67 -10.27 -51.99 -22.04
N PHE A 68 -9.24 -51.23 -21.71
CA PHE A 68 -7.92 -51.76 -21.37
C PHE A 68 -7.50 -51.29 -19.97
N PRO A 69 -7.10 -52.22 -19.08
CA PRO A 69 -6.73 -51.88 -17.71
C PRO A 69 -5.37 -51.18 -17.59
N THR A 70 -4.50 -51.33 -18.59
CA THR A 70 -3.16 -50.74 -18.63
C THR A 70 -2.82 -50.28 -20.02
N ARG A 71 -1.92 -49.29 -20.14
CA ARG A 71 -1.36 -48.88 -21.44
C ARG A 71 -0.70 -50.03 -22.17
N ASP A 72 0.00 -50.94 -21.49
CA ASP A 72 0.66 -52.08 -22.14
C ASP A 72 -0.35 -53.08 -22.75
N ALA A 73 -1.48 -53.32 -22.07
CA ALA A 73 -2.58 -54.10 -22.64
C ALA A 73 -3.22 -53.39 -23.86
N MET A 74 -3.28 -52.06 -23.82
CA MET A 74 -3.80 -51.25 -24.91
C MET A 74 -2.85 -51.20 -26.12
N LYS A 75 -1.52 -51.19 -25.89
CA LYS A 75 -0.48 -51.19 -26.93
C LYS A 75 -0.39 -52.52 -27.67
N SER A 76 -0.59 -53.62 -26.97
CA SER A 76 -0.54 -54.98 -27.52
C SER A 76 -1.83 -55.42 -28.22
N ALA A 77 -2.88 -54.61 -28.17
CA ALA A 77 -4.16 -54.92 -28.78
C ALA A 77 -4.10 -54.87 -30.32
N ASP A 78 -4.71 -55.86 -30.97
CA ASP A 78 -4.91 -55.86 -32.42
C ASP A 78 -6.11 -54.98 -32.77
N LEU A 79 -5.83 -53.69 -33.00
CA LEU A 79 -6.85 -52.68 -33.26
C LEU A 79 -6.99 -52.43 -34.76
N VAL A 80 -8.22 -52.44 -35.24
CA VAL A 80 -8.53 -52.00 -36.61
C VAL A 80 -8.51 -50.47 -36.66
N LYS A 81 -8.11 -49.90 -37.80
CA LYS A 81 -8.12 -48.45 -38.05
C LYS A 81 -9.44 -47.79 -37.61
N ASP A 82 -9.35 -46.60 -37.02
CA ASP A 82 -10.45 -45.80 -36.46
C ASP A 82 -11.16 -46.40 -35.23
N SER A 83 -10.55 -47.41 -34.59
CA SER A 83 -11.03 -47.94 -33.31
C SER A 83 -11.01 -46.88 -32.21
N THR A 84 -12.10 -46.83 -31.44
CA THR A 84 -12.16 -46.06 -30.18
C THR A 84 -11.98 -47.04 -29.02
N VAL A 85 -11.04 -46.73 -28.13
CA VAL A 85 -10.72 -47.54 -26.96
C VAL A 85 -10.76 -46.70 -25.70
N ILE A 86 -10.99 -47.34 -24.56
CA ILE A 86 -11.04 -46.69 -23.24
C ILE A 86 -9.91 -47.27 -22.40
N LEU A 87 -9.02 -46.40 -21.93
CA LEU A 87 -8.03 -46.75 -20.92
C LEU A 87 -8.67 -46.60 -19.53
N THR A 88 -8.57 -47.64 -18.71
CA THR A 88 -9.06 -47.66 -17.31
C THR A 88 -7.90 -47.81 -16.31
N GLU A 89 -6.68 -47.47 -16.72
CA GLU A 89 -5.51 -47.39 -15.84
C GLU A 89 -5.73 -46.29 -14.80
N GLN A 90 -5.63 -46.64 -13.52
CA GLN A 90 -5.94 -45.72 -12.42
C GLN A 90 -5.14 -44.42 -12.53
N GLY A 91 -5.84 -43.28 -12.54
CA GLY A 91 -5.26 -41.95 -12.68
C GLY A 91 -4.94 -41.52 -14.12
N ARG A 92 -5.01 -42.43 -15.10
CA ARG A 92 -4.75 -42.13 -16.53
C ARG A 92 -5.96 -42.41 -17.42
N GLU A 93 -7.14 -42.54 -16.82
CA GLU A 93 -8.35 -42.95 -17.51
C GLU A 93 -8.70 -42.01 -18.68
N GLY A 94 -9.28 -42.55 -19.74
CA GLY A 94 -9.80 -41.73 -20.83
C GLY A 94 -9.98 -42.46 -22.15
N ILE A 95 -10.49 -41.72 -23.13
CA ILE A 95 -10.84 -42.24 -24.45
C ILE A 95 -9.68 -41.98 -25.41
N PHE A 96 -9.29 -42.99 -26.16
CA PHE A 96 -8.30 -42.91 -27.24
C PHE A 96 -8.92 -43.31 -28.56
N GLN A 97 -8.45 -42.69 -29.65
CA GLN A 97 -8.80 -43.04 -31.01
C GLN A 97 -7.55 -43.45 -31.77
N LEU A 98 -7.59 -44.60 -32.43
CA LEU A 98 -6.54 -44.99 -33.35
C LEU A 98 -6.62 -44.13 -34.60
N ARG A 99 -5.59 -43.30 -34.84
CA ARG A 99 -5.54 -42.39 -35.99
C ARG A 99 -4.38 -42.74 -36.89
N SER A 100 -4.65 -42.86 -38.19
CA SER A 100 -3.58 -42.96 -39.20
C SER A 100 -2.83 -41.63 -39.36
N GLY A 101 -1.55 -41.71 -39.69
CA GLY A 101 -0.65 -40.58 -39.94
C GLY A 101 0.70 -40.76 -39.26
N ASP A 102 1.63 -39.85 -39.55
CA ASP A 102 2.93 -39.82 -38.88
C ASP A 102 2.83 -39.09 -37.54
N TYR A 103 2.95 -39.87 -36.46
CA TYR A 103 2.96 -39.40 -35.08
C TYR A 103 4.33 -39.52 -34.42
N SER A 104 5.39 -39.81 -35.18
CA SER A 104 6.73 -40.08 -34.64
C SER A 104 7.25 -38.95 -33.74
N THR A 105 7.09 -37.70 -34.15
CA THR A 105 7.52 -36.53 -33.36
C THR A 105 6.63 -36.28 -32.14
N ARG A 106 5.32 -36.55 -32.24
CA ARG A 106 4.36 -36.42 -31.14
C ARG A 106 4.58 -37.46 -30.06
N ILE A 107 4.82 -38.71 -30.46
CA ILE A 107 5.18 -39.80 -29.55
C ILE A 107 6.53 -39.49 -28.88
N ALA A 108 7.53 -39.00 -29.62
CA ALA A 108 8.81 -38.62 -29.05
C ALA A 108 8.70 -37.47 -28.02
N ALA A 109 7.78 -36.52 -28.24
CA ALA A 109 7.53 -35.41 -27.31
C ALA A 109 6.73 -35.85 -26.06
N ASP A 110 5.90 -36.89 -26.18
CA ASP A 110 5.08 -37.43 -25.09
C ASP A 110 5.76 -38.62 -24.39
N THR A 111 6.85 -38.33 -23.70
CA THR A 111 7.74 -39.33 -23.11
C THR A 111 7.09 -40.23 -22.05
N LEU A 112 5.93 -39.84 -21.51
CA LEU A 112 5.17 -40.63 -20.53
C LEU A 112 3.86 -41.18 -21.11
N GLU A 113 3.70 -41.11 -22.43
CA GLU A 113 2.57 -41.63 -23.21
C GLU A 113 1.20 -41.20 -22.65
N GLY A 114 1.07 -39.93 -22.26
CA GLY A 114 -0.16 -39.39 -21.70
C GLY A 114 -1.27 -39.24 -22.75
N VAL A 115 -0.90 -38.83 -23.96
CA VAL A 115 -1.78 -38.43 -25.07
C VAL A 115 -1.55 -39.27 -26.32
N PHE A 116 -0.29 -39.54 -26.69
CA PHE A 116 0.10 -40.28 -27.88
C PHE A 116 0.74 -41.59 -27.48
N ILE A 117 0.06 -42.70 -27.79
CA ILE A 117 0.54 -44.05 -27.49
C ILE A 117 0.80 -44.78 -28.81
N LYS A 118 2.03 -45.27 -28.97
CA LYS A 118 2.39 -46.13 -30.10
C LYS A 118 1.79 -47.53 -29.87
N ILE A 119 1.11 -48.09 -30.85
CA ILE A 119 0.69 -49.51 -30.82
C ILE A 119 1.83 -50.42 -31.29
N ASP A 120 1.94 -51.63 -30.73
CA ASP A 120 3.08 -52.52 -31.00
C ASP A 120 3.03 -53.10 -32.42
N SER A 121 1.84 -53.24 -32.98
CA SER A 121 1.58 -53.82 -34.30
C SER A 121 1.82 -52.86 -35.48
N ALA A 122 2.12 -51.57 -35.24
CA ALA A 122 2.32 -50.59 -36.30
C ALA A 122 3.49 -49.63 -36.02
N ALA A 123 4.05 -49.05 -37.08
CA ALA A 123 5.06 -48.02 -36.92
C ALA A 123 4.44 -46.69 -36.45
N ALA A 124 5.19 -45.90 -35.68
CA ALA A 124 4.77 -44.56 -35.27
C ALA A 124 4.53 -43.60 -36.45
N ALA A 125 5.11 -43.91 -37.62
CA ALA A 125 4.90 -43.20 -38.87
C ALA A 125 3.58 -43.56 -39.57
N GLU A 126 2.90 -44.63 -39.15
CA GLU A 126 1.68 -45.14 -39.78
C GLU A 126 0.42 -44.77 -38.98
N CYS A 127 0.47 -44.92 -37.66
CA CYS A 127 -0.63 -44.55 -36.76
C CYS A 127 -0.20 -44.42 -35.30
N ALA A 128 -1.09 -43.87 -34.48
CA ALA A 128 -1.00 -43.86 -33.03
C ALA A 128 -2.38 -43.86 -32.39
N LEU A 129 -2.46 -44.33 -31.15
CA LEU A 129 -3.59 -44.07 -30.27
C LEU A 129 -3.47 -42.63 -29.76
N VAL A 130 -4.45 -41.81 -30.10
CA VAL A 130 -4.50 -40.39 -29.74
C VAL A 130 -5.63 -40.18 -28.74
N ARG A 131 -5.30 -39.68 -27.56
CA ARG A 131 -6.31 -39.32 -26.54
C ARG A 131 -7.27 -38.27 -27.10
N VAL A 132 -8.54 -38.38 -26.75
CA VAL A 132 -9.55 -37.34 -27.00
C VAL A 132 -9.54 -36.37 -25.82
N PHE A 133 -9.13 -35.12 -26.05
CA PHE A 133 -9.01 -34.12 -24.99
C PHE A 133 -9.18 -32.69 -25.51
N ASP A 134 -9.58 -31.79 -24.60
CA ASP A 134 -9.60 -30.33 -24.81
C ASP A 134 -8.46 -29.62 -24.05
N GLU A 135 -8.02 -30.20 -22.93
CA GLU A 135 -6.94 -29.70 -22.06
C GLU A 135 -6.04 -30.86 -21.63
N LEU A 136 -4.81 -30.60 -21.20
CA LEU A 136 -3.88 -31.62 -20.70
C LEU A 136 -3.97 -31.77 -19.19
N ASP A 137 -4.53 -32.87 -18.71
CA ASP A 137 -4.52 -33.21 -17.29
C ASP A 137 -3.18 -33.85 -16.89
N VAL A 138 -2.58 -33.37 -15.79
CA VAL A 138 -1.30 -33.90 -15.28
C VAL A 138 -1.39 -35.37 -14.88
N SER A 139 -2.59 -35.86 -14.52
CA SER A 139 -2.78 -37.25 -14.12
C SER A 139 -2.48 -38.23 -15.26
N TRP A 140 -2.71 -37.83 -16.51
CA TRP A 140 -2.45 -38.64 -17.71
C TRP A 140 -0.99 -39.00 -17.89
N PHE A 141 -0.09 -38.20 -17.30
CA PHE A 141 1.36 -38.41 -17.32
C PHE A 141 1.86 -39.19 -16.09
N GLY A 142 0.95 -39.69 -15.25
CA GLY A 142 1.26 -40.54 -14.10
C GLY A 142 1.27 -39.83 -12.75
N ALA A 143 0.78 -38.59 -12.68
CA ALA A 143 0.58 -37.92 -11.41
C ALA A 143 -0.62 -38.56 -10.68
N VAL A 144 -0.36 -39.40 -9.67
CA VAL A 144 -1.40 -40.12 -8.92
C VAL A 144 -2.26 -39.17 -8.07
N GLY A 145 -1.60 -38.17 -7.49
CA GLY A 145 -2.23 -37.15 -6.66
C GLY A 145 -2.61 -37.63 -5.25
N ASP A 146 -1.82 -38.55 -4.70
CA ASP A 146 -1.91 -39.13 -3.35
C ASP A 146 -0.83 -38.58 -2.38
N GLY A 147 -0.13 -37.52 -2.78
CA GLY A 147 1.01 -36.94 -2.07
C GLY A 147 2.36 -37.53 -2.50
N SER A 148 2.38 -38.50 -3.42
CA SER A 148 3.62 -39.00 -4.03
C SER A 148 4.30 -37.98 -4.96
N ASN A 149 5.58 -38.21 -5.27
CA ASN A 149 6.37 -37.31 -6.10
C ASN A 149 5.86 -37.33 -7.56
N ALA A 150 5.30 -36.20 -8.00
CA ALA A 150 4.74 -36.01 -9.33
C ALA A 150 5.63 -35.15 -10.25
N THR A 151 6.87 -34.85 -9.86
CA THR A 151 7.76 -33.91 -10.58
C THR A 151 7.93 -34.30 -12.05
N ALA A 152 8.20 -35.57 -12.34
CA ALA A 152 8.39 -36.05 -13.72
C ALA A 152 7.12 -35.97 -14.57
N ALA A 153 5.95 -36.25 -13.97
CA ALA A 153 4.66 -36.14 -14.65
C ALA A 153 4.35 -34.69 -15.03
N PHE A 154 4.58 -33.74 -14.12
CA PHE A 154 4.43 -32.31 -14.41
C PHE A 154 5.40 -31.84 -15.51
N ALA A 155 6.68 -32.22 -15.44
CA ALA A 155 7.67 -31.85 -16.44
C ALA A 155 7.31 -32.38 -17.85
N ALA A 156 6.83 -33.63 -17.95
CA ALA A 156 6.36 -34.21 -19.20
C ALA A 156 5.11 -33.50 -19.72
N ALA A 157 4.12 -33.23 -18.85
CA ALA A 157 2.90 -32.53 -19.22
C ALA A 157 3.18 -31.11 -19.75
N ILE A 158 4.06 -30.36 -19.09
CA ILE A 158 4.48 -29.01 -19.53
C ILE A 158 5.19 -29.09 -20.89
N SER A 159 6.13 -30.03 -21.03
CA SER A 159 6.89 -30.20 -22.27
C SER A 159 5.98 -30.52 -23.46
N LEU A 160 5.05 -31.47 -23.29
CA LEU A 160 4.07 -31.80 -24.33
C LEU A 160 3.10 -30.65 -24.59
N SER A 161 2.64 -29.96 -23.54
CA SER A 161 1.75 -28.80 -23.68
C SER A 161 2.38 -27.70 -24.52
N HIS A 162 3.67 -27.43 -24.30
CA HIS A 162 4.43 -26.49 -25.11
C HIS A 162 4.58 -26.96 -26.55
N PHE A 163 4.96 -28.23 -26.76
CA PHE A 163 5.08 -28.82 -28.09
C PHE A 163 3.77 -28.74 -28.90
N LEU A 164 2.62 -28.91 -28.25
CA LEU A 164 1.29 -28.80 -28.86
C LEU A 164 0.79 -27.34 -29.01
N GLY A 165 1.54 -26.35 -28.51
CA GLY A 165 1.15 -24.94 -28.53
C GLY A 165 0.03 -24.57 -27.55
N LEU A 166 -0.30 -25.45 -26.60
CA LEU A 166 -1.36 -25.24 -25.61
C LEU A 166 -0.88 -24.36 -24.44
N ASN A 167 0.37 -24.57 -23.99
CA ASN A 167 1.01 -23.82 -22.89
C ASN A 167 0.14 -23.79 -21.60
N ARG A 168 -0.59 -24.88 -21.33
CA ARG A 168 -1.51 -25.04 -20.20
C ARG A 168 -1.61 -26.51 -19.80
N ILE A 169 -1.45 -26.75 -18.50
CA ILE A 169 -1.75 -28.03 -17.84
C ILE A 169 -2.78 -27.82 -16.74
N VAL A 170 -3.60 -28.84 -16.49
CA VAL A 170 -4.70 -28.79 -15.52
C VAL A 170 -4.69 -29.98 -14.55
N CYS A 171 -5.37 -29.80 -13.42
CA CYS A 171 -5.92 -30.90 -12.63
C CYS A 171 -7.34 -30.50 -12.22
N LYS A 172 -8.35 -31.32 -12.51
CA LYS A 172 -9.76 -30.97 -12.22
C LYS A 172 -10.27 -31.50 -10.89
N ASP A 173 -9.49 -32.33 -10.21
CA ASP A 173 -9.87 -32.93 -8.94
C ASP A 173 -9.21 -32.17 -7.78
N PRO A 174 -9.97 -31.36 -7.02
CA PRO A 174 -9.43 -30.55 -5.92
C PRO A 174 -8.91 -31.40 -4.75
N THR A 175 -9.22 -32.69 -4.70
CA THR A 175 -8.81 -33.58 -3.61
C THR A 175 -7.37 -34.08 -3.77
N LYS A 176 -6.79 -33.91 -4.96
CA LYS A 176 -5.45 -34.42 -5.27
C LYS A 176 -4.37 -33.65 -4.53
N GLN A 177 -3.32 -34.38 -4.17
CA GLN A 177 -2.11 -33.84 -3.57
C GLN A 177 -0.89 -34.30 -4.36
N PHE A 178 -0.05 -33.36 -4.81
CA PHE A 178 1.12 -33.66 -5.62
C PHE A 178 2.37 -33.19 -4.90
N LYS A 179 3.28 -34.10 -4.60
CA LYS A 179 4.60 -33.69 -4.11
C LYS A 179 5.46 -33.28 -5.30
N ILE A 180 6.00 -32.07 -5.25
CA ILE A 180 6.90 -31.55 -6.28
C ILE A 180 8.24 -31.24 -5.61
N ALA A 181 9.28 -31.90 -6.09
CA ALA A 181 10.60 -31.84 -5.49
C ALA A 181 11.47 -30.74 -6.06
N ASP A 182 11.45 -30.59 -7.38
CA ASP A 182 12.24 -29.58 -8.08
C ASP A 182 11.72 -29.45 -9.53
N LEU A 183 10.74 -28.57 -9.76
CA LEU A 183 10.20 -28.35 -11.10
C LEU A 183 10.73 -27.05 -11.71
N ARG A 184 11.70 -27.19 -12.62
CA ARG A 184 12.14 -26.10 -13.49
C ARG A 184 11.14 -25.89 -14.62
N ILE A 185 10.63 -24.67 -14.75
CA ILE A 185 9.77 -24.26 -15.86
C ILE A 185 10.63 -23.51 -16.87
N THR A 186 10.71 -24.00 -18.10
CA THR A 186 11.58 -23.43 -19.16
C THR A 186 10.80 -22.71 -20.26
N THR A 187 9.47 -22.81 -20.25
CA THR A 187 8.58 -22.31 -21.31
C THR A 187 7.37 -21.61 -20.73
N ASN A 188 6.77 -20.70 -21.51
CA ASN A 188 5.55 -20.01 -21.11
C ASN A 188 4.45 -21.01 -20.77
N THR A 189 3.91 -20.99 -19.55
CA THR A 189 3.00 -22.05 -19.09
C THR A 189 1.97 -21.54 -18.09
N VAL A 190 0.73 -22.04 -18.20
CA VAL A 190 -0.31 -21.94 -17.19
C VAL A 190 -0.44 -23.28 -16.44
N ILE A 191 -0.35 -23.25 -15.12
CA ILE A 191 -0.58 -24.40 -14.24
C ILE A 191 -1.84 -24.12 -13.42
N ASP A 192 -2.93 -24.82 -13.72
CA ASP A 192 -4.25 -24.60 -13.11
C ASP A 192 -4.76 -25.89 -12.46
N LEU A 193 -4.64 -26.00 -11.14
CA LEU A 193 -4.85 -27.28 -10.45
C LEU A 193 -6.24 -27.44 -9.83
N GLY A 194 -7.19 -26.58 -10.17
CA GLY A 194 -8.60 -26.78 -9.82
C GLY A 194 -8.91 -26.89 -8.32
N GLY A 195 -8.00 -26.47 -7.44
CA GLY A 195 -8.08 -26.58 -5.98
C GLY A 195 -7.13 -27.61 -5.37
N ALA A 196 -6.44 -28.43 -6.19
CA ALA A 196 -5.52 -29.44 -5.69
C ALA A 196 -4.33 -28.83 -4.92
N THR A 197 -3.71 -29.65 -4.07
CA THR A 197 -2.58 -29.24 -3.23
C THR A 197 -1.26 -29.66 -3.85
N VAL A 198 -0.29 -28.76 -3.88
CA VAL A 198 1.11 -29.05 -4.17
C VAL A 198 1.87 -29.06 -2.86
N LEU A 199 2.49 -30.20 -2.55
CA LEU A 199 3.33 -30.40 -1.38
C LEU A 199 4.78 -30.12 -1.76
N GLY A 200 5.47 -29.28 -0.97
CA GLY A 200 6.92 -29.16 -1.08
C GLY A 200 7.63 -30.47 -0.73
N ASP A 201 8.76 -30.76 -1.36
CA ASP A 201 9.60 -31.88 -0.94
C ASP A 201 10.56 -31.49 0.17
N PHE A 202 10.37 -32.12 1.33
CA PHE A 202 11.40 -32.28 2.33
C PHE A 202 12.18 -33.55 2.05
N GLY A 203 13.37 -33.40 1.47
CA GLY A 203 14.27 -34.53 1.31
C GLY A 203 14.64 -35.15 2.67
N PRO A 204 14.76 -36.49 2.77
CA PRO A 204 15.42 -37.14 3.91
C PRO A 204 16.88 -36.69 4.01
N TRP A 205 17.37 -36.58 5.24
CA TRP A 205 18.64 -35.95 5.59
C TRP A 205 19.91 -36.70 5.16
N GLY A 206 20.93 -35.93 4.78
CA GLY A 206 22.33 -36.22 5.07
C GLY A 206 22.77 -35.36 6.27
N THR A 207 23.45 -35.96 7.25
CA THR A 207 23.90 -35.32 8.51
C THR A 207 24.84 -34.13 8.27
N HIS A 208 24.33 -32.89 8.35
CA HIS A 208 25.11 -31.65 8.19
C HIS A 208 25.00 -30.63 9.33
N SER A 209 24.45 -30.98 10.48
CA SER A 209 24.73 -30.22 11.69
C SER A 209 26.04 -30.73 12.29
N GLY A 210 26.88 -29.81 12.76
CA GLY A 210 28.05 -30.19 13.57
C GLY A 210 27.68 -30.91 14.88
N ASP A 211 26.40 -30.90 15.26
CA ASP A 211 25.85 -31.55 16.46
C ASP A 211 25.03 -32.83 16.18
N GLY A 212 24.87 -33.25 14.93
CA GLY A 212 24.09 -34.43 14.56
C GLY A 212 22.56 -34.25 14.53
N SER A 213 22.03 -33.07 14.87
CA SER A 213 20.60 -32.73 14.72
C SER A 213 20.18 -32.64 13.24
N PRO A 214 19.07 -33.26 12.81
CA PRO A 214 18.55 -33.10 11.46
C PRO A 214 18.17 -31.64 11.15
N ILE A 215 18.65 -31.07 10.03
CA ILE A 215 18.30 -29.71 9.55
C ILE A 215 17.51 -29.73 8.24
N TYR A 216 16.21 -30.00 8.23
CA TYR A 216 15.44 -30.08 6.99
C TYR A 216 15.59 -28.87 6.05
N TRP A 217 15.83 -29.10 4.75
CA TRP A 217 15.89 -28.06 3.70
C TRP A 217 14.75 -28.26 2.72
N THR A 218 14.10 -27.16 2.34
CA THR A 218 13.17 -27.16 1.21
C THR A 218 13.89 -26.92 -0.10
N ARG A 219 13.46 -27.64 -1.14
CA ARG A 219 13.75 -27.33 -2.54
C ARG A 219 12.69 -26.41 -3.13
N ASN A 220 12.99 -25.81 -4.28
CA ASN A 220 12.01 -25.03 -5.02
C ASN A 220 10.91 -25.98 -5.53
N ILE A 221 9.65 -25.68 -5.21
CA ILE A 221 8.53 -26.37 -5.85
C ILE A 221 8.50 -25.97 -7.33
N PHE A 222 8.46 -24.66 -7.59
CA PHE A 222 8.49 -24.09 -8.92
C PHE A 222 9.63 -23.12 -9.03
N HIS A 223 10.46 -23.27 -10.06
CA HIS A 223 11.47 -22.26 -10.33
C HIS A 223 11.72 -22.06 -11.82
N THR A 224 12.31 -20.91 -12.14
CA THR A 224 12.90 -20.62 -13.44
C THR A 224 14.33 -20.12 -13.22
N VAL A 225 15.14 -20.11 -14.28
CA VAL A 225 16.42 -19.39 -14.27
C VAL A 225 16.38 -18.23 -15.25
N ALA A 226 17.26 -17.25 -15.04
CA ALA A 226 17.32 -16.06 -15.88
C ALA A 226 17.56 -16.37 -17.38
N ALA A 227 18.20 -17.50 -17.70
CA ALA A 227 18.39 -17.92 -19.10
C ALA A 227 17.09 -18.33 -19.80
N ASP A 228 16.09 -18.80 -19.04
CA ASP A 228 14.80 -19.25 -19.59
C ASP A 228 13.78 -18.10 -19.60
N ALA A 229 13.69 -17.38 -18.47
CA ALA A 229 12.80 -16.23 -18.25
C ALA A 229 11.35 -16.39 -18.78
N PRO A 230 10.65 -17.53 -18.59
CA PRO A 230 9.32 -17.71 -19.15
C PRO A 230 8.28 -16.88 -18.40
N SER A 231 7.15 -16.63 -19.05
CA SER A 231 5.93 -16.20 -18.37
C SER A 231 5.23 -17.39 -17.72
N VAL A 232 4.94 -17.30 -16.43
CA VAL A 232 4.34 -18.38 -15.65
C VAL A 232 3.07 -17.89 -14.97
N LYS A 233 1.99 -18.69 -15.08
CA LYS A 233 0.75 -18.45 -14.35
C LYS A 233 0.39 -19.63 -13.48
N LEU A 234 0.37 -19.43 -12.17
CA LEU A 234 -0.12 -20.37 -11.16
C LEU A 234 -1.57 -20.02 -10.83
N LYS A 235 -2.48 -20.99 -10.88
CA LYS A 235 -3.91 -20.77 -10.65
C LYS A 235 -4.59 -21.89 -9.86
N ASN A 236 -5.55 -21.53 -9.01
CA ASN A 236 -6.48 -22.44 -8.33
C ASN A 236 -5.75 -23.59 -7.63
N MET A 237 -4.88 -23.30 -6.67
CA MET A 237 -4.13 -24.36 -5.97
C MET A 237 -3.76 -23.97 -4.55
N THR A 238 -3.45 -24.97 -3.73
CA THR A 238 -2.79 -24.77 -2.45
C THR A 238 -1.32 -25.13 -2.56
N LEU A 239 -0.41 -24.21 -2.26
CA LEU A 239 1.02 -24.50 -2.05
C LEU A 239 1.23 -24.76 -0.57
N ASN A 240 1.50 -26.00 -0.21
CA ASN A 240 1.77 -26.39 1.15
C ASN A 240 3.27 -26.66 1.29
N GLY A 241 3.95 -25.76 1.97
CA GLY A 241 5.37 -25.90 2.23
C GLY A 241 5.68 -27.06 3.16
N GLN A 242 4.68 -27.67 3.81
CA GLN A 242 4.69 -28.73 4.84
C GLN A 242 5.61 -28.52 6.05
N SER A 243 5.99 -27.28 6.38
CA SER A 243 6.73 -27.03 7.63
C SER A 243 6.00 -27.61 8.83
N ASP A 244 6.74 -28.36 9.65
CA ASP A 244 6.25 -28.77 10.96
C ASP A 244 6.35 -27.59 11.94
N PRO A 245 5.24 -27.14 12.55
CA PRO A 245 5.28 -26.10 13.56
C PRO A 245 6.14 -26.42 14.79
N ALA A 246 6.43 -27.70 15.07
CA ALA A 246 7.24 -28.14 16.21
C ALA A 246 8.75 -28.04 15.95
N PHE A 247 9.20 -28.01 14.69
CA PHE A 247 10.63 -28.02 14.35
C PHE A 247 11.00 -26.77 13.57
N GLN A 248 11.85 -25.92 14.14
CA GLN A 248 12.45 -24.82 13.40
C GLN A 248 13.52 -25.37 12.45
N MET A 249 13.33 -25.17 11.14
CA MET A 249 14.26 -25.65 10.12
C MET A 249 15.36 -24.60 9.86
N LYS A 250 16.61 -25.02 9.56
CA LYS A 250 17.70 -24.09 9.22
C LYS A 250 18.06 -24.21 7.72
N GLY A 251 17.90 -23.14 6.94
CA GLY A 251 18.28 -23.11 5.52
C GLY A 251 17.22 -23.58 4.50
N GLY A 252 17.54 -23.48 3.20
CA GLY A 252 16.69 -23.87 2.06
C GLY A 252 16.62 -22.84 0.93
N VAL A 253 15.81 -23.12 -0.10
CA VAL A 253 15.47 -22.20 -1.22
C VAL A 253 13.96 -21.89 -1.29
N PRO A 254 13.54 -20.70 -1.80
CA PRO A 254 12.12 -20.32 -1.86
C PRO A 254 11.23 -21.42 -2.47
N MET A 255 10.00 -21.60 -1.98
CA MET A 255 9.06 -22.55 -2.61
C MET A 255 8.81 -22.18 -4.07
N VAL A 256 8.71 -20.90 -4.36
CA VAL A 256 8.59 -20.35 -5.71
C VAL A 256 9.76 -19.40 -5.97
N ASP A 257 10.58 -19.65 -6.99
CA ASP A 257 11.69 -18.77 -7.40
C ASP A 257 11.61 -18.51 -8.91
N PHE A 258 10.97 -17.41 -9.27
CA PHE A 258 10.82 -17.01 -10.67
C PHE A 258 11.76 -15.86 -11.01
N ARG A 259 12.56 -16.07 -12.04
CA ARG A 259 13.58 -15.15 -12.52
C ARG A 259 13.33 -14.77 -13.97
N GLY A 260 13.31 -13.47 -14.23
CA GLY A 260 13.36 -12.93 -15.59
C GLY A 260 14.78 -12.83 -16.13
N GLY A 261 14.88 -12.42 -17.41
CA GLY A 261 16.14 -12.39 -18.16
C GLY A 261 17.16 -11.38 -17.63
N ALA A 262 18.35 -11.29 -18.23
CA ALA A 262 19.22 -10.15 -17.97
C ALA A 262 18.61 -8.86 -18.56
N THR A 263 18.00 -8.97 -19.74
CA THR A 263 17.32 -7.86 -20.43
C THR A 263 15.79 -8.03 -20.38
N PRO A 264 15.02 -6.93 -20.48
CA PRO A 264 13.56 -6.99 -20.60
C PRO A 264 13.12 -7.90 -21.75
N GLY A 265 12.15 -8.79 -21.50
CA GLY A 265 11.79 -9.88 -22.42
C GLY A 265 10.32 -10.29 -22.43
N ARG A 266 9.46 -9.56 -21.71
CA ARG A 266 8.07 -9.92 -21.36
C ARG A 266 7.96 -11.21 -20.54
N CYS A 267 8.77 -11.32 -19.48
CA CYS A 267 8.61 -12.31 -18.43
C CYS A 267 7.49 -11.85 -17.47
N VAL A 268 6.30 -12.43 -17.57
CA VAL A 268 5.15 -12.08 -16.74
C VAL A 268 4.80 -13.21 -15.79
N ILE A 269 4.78 -12.92 -14.50
CA ILE A 269 4.43 -13.86 -13.44
C ILE A 269 3.02 -13.55 -12.93
N ARG A 270 2.15 -14.57 -12.87
CA ARG A 270 0.78 -14.46 -12.37
C ARG A 270 0.52 -15.51 -11.30
N ILE A 271 -0.05 -15.09 -10.18
CA ILE A 271 -0.48 -15.96 -9.09
C ILE A 271 -1.93 -15.60 -8.76
N GLU A 272 -2.87 -16.49 -9.07
CA GLU A 272 -4.30 -16.20 -9.04
C GLU A 272 -5.07 -17.29 -8.27
N ASN A 273 -5.84 -16.92 -7.24
CA ASN A 273 -6.59 -17.89 -6.43
C ASN A 273 -5.68 -18.99 -5.88
N VAL A 274 -4.61 -18.58 -5.20
CA VAL A 274 -3.60 -19.49 -4.61
C VAL A 274 -3.54 -19.27 -3.11
N THR A 275 -3.54 -20.38 -2.37
CA THR A 275 -3.30 -20.37 -0.92
C THR A 275 -1.92 -20.95 -0.64
N VAL A 276 -1.07 -20.20 0.06
CA VAL A 276 0.22 -20.67 0.56
C VAL A 276 0.10 -20.94 2.06
N THR A 277 0.42 -22.16 2.48
CA THR A 277 0.36 -22.57 3.89
C THR A 277 1.63 -23.29 4.31
N ARG A 278 1.91 -23.26 5.61
CA ARG A 278 3.05 -23.97 6.22
C ARG A 278 4.35 -23.76 5.45
N GLY A 279 4.72 -22.49 5.26
CA GLY A 279 5.90 -22.08 4.48
C GLY A 279 7.20 -22.78 4.91
N SER A 280 8.23 -22.71 4.09
CA SER A 280 9.45 -23.54 4.11
C SER A 280 10.35 -23.52 5.36
N ASN A 281 10.07 -22.72 6.39
CA ASN A 281 10.78 -22.71 7.69
C ASN A 281 12.28 -22.44 7.65
N ARG A 282 12.70 -21.24 8.06
CA ARG A 282 14.11 -20.86 8.08
C ARG A 282 14.50 -20.09 9.33
N ILE A 283 15.42 -20.67 10.11
CA ILE A 283 16.32 -19.94 11.01
C ILE A 283 17.54 -19.49 10.22
N TYR A 284 17.91 -18.23 10.46
CA TYR A 284 19.21 -17.65 10.15
C TYR A 284 20.37 -18.50 10.69
N SER A 285 21.20 -19.05 9.82
CA SER A 285 22.56 -19.46 10.22
C SER A 285 23.56 -18.99 9.16
N GLU A 286 24.57 -18.22 9.58
CA GLU A 286 25.76 -17.94 8.78
C GLU A 286 26.34 -19.27 8.24
N GLY A 287 26.65 -19.33 6.94
CA GLY A 287 27.34 -20.47 6.34
C GLY A 287 26.53 -21.38 5.40
N SER A 288 25.36 -20.96 4.89
CA SER A 288 24.52 -21.78 3.98
C SER A 288 25.11 -22.06 2.57
N GLY A 289 26.39 -21.77 2.33
CA GLY A 289 27.17 -22.32 1.21
C GLY A 289 26.81 -21.86 -0.21
N THR A 290 25.69 -21.18 -0.41
CA THR A 290 25.30 -20.67 -1.72
C THR A 290 25.87 -19.26 -1.97
N ILE A 291 26.75 -19.12 -2.96
CA ILE A 291 27.26 -17.83 -3.45
C ILE A 291 26.05 -16.92 -3.70
N ALA A 292 25.98 -15.84 -2.93
CA ALA A 292 24.83 -14.95 -2.84
C ALA A 292 24.56 -14.28 -4.19
N PRO A 293 23.34 -14.34 -4.77
CA PRO A 293 22.88 -13.15 -5.47
C PRO A 293 22.96 -12.01 -4.46
N THR A 294 23.41 -10.83 -4.89
CA THR A 294 23.34 -9.58 -4.11
C THR A 294 21.87 -9.24 -3.82
N LEU A 295 21.24 -10.03 -2.95
CA LEU A 295 19.93 -9.77 -2.39
C LEU A 295 20.15 -8.71 -1.31
N LEU A 296 19.37 -7.66 -1.44
CA LEU A 296 19.58 -6.35 -0.81
C LEU A 296 19.24 -6.40 0.69
N LEU A 297 18.34 -7.30 1.04
CA LEU A 297 17.98 -7.64 2.41
C LEU A 297 18.46 -9.05 2.73
N ASP A 298 19.08 -9.17 3.90
CA ASP A 298 19.03 -10.31 4.79
C ASP A 298 18.60 -11.66 4.15
N ALA A 299 19.55 -12.23 3.40
CA ALA A 299 19.66 -13.58 2.87
C ALA A 299 18.38 -14.46 2.82
N ARG A 300 17.78 -14.58 1.63
CA ARG A 300 17.07 -15.77 1.09
C ARG A 300 15.89 -16.35 1.89
N ASN A 301 15.26 -15.62 2.81
CA ASN A 301 14.21 -16.21 3.66
C ASN A 301 12.78 -16.06 3.13
N MET A 302 12.56 -15.77 1.85
CA MET A 302 11.22 -15.67 1.27
C MET A 302 10.64 -17.02 0.80
N GLU A 303 9.31 -17.17 0.88
CA GLU A 303 8.60 -18.30 0.28
C GLU A 303 8.43 -18.16 -1.23
N ILE A 304 8.17 -16.92 -1.68
CA ILE A 304 8.02 -16.55 -3.08
C ILE A 304 9.06 -15.49 -3.40
N LEU A 305 9.98 -15.81 -4.31
CA LEU A 305 10.90 -14.85 -4.92
C LEU A 305 10.47 -14.61 -6.37
N VAL A 306 10.33 -13.33 -6.71
CA VAL A 306 10.26 -12.88 -8.10
C VAL A 306 11.38 -11.90 -8.35
N TYR A 307 12.30 -12.24 -9.24
CA TYR A 307 13.51 -11.48 -9.50
C TYR A 307 13.59 -11.09 -10.98
N ASN A 308 13.71 -9.80 -11.29
CA ASN A 308 13.88 -9.29 -12.65
C ASN A 308 12.77 -9.72 -13.64
N ALA A 309 11.57 -10.09 -13.18
CA ALA A 309 10.43 -10.26 -14.07
C ALA A 309 10.00 -8.89 -14.63
N ASP A 310 9.34 -8.84 -15.78
CA ASP A 310 8.81 -7.57 -16.29
C ASP A 310 7.52 -7.15 -15.55
N GLU A 311 6.72 -8.13 -15.12
CA GLU A 311 5.51 -7.88 -14.35
C GLU A 311 5.20 -9.05 -13.41
N LEU A 312 4.76 -8.72 -12.19
CA LEU A 312 4.14 -9.64 -11.24
C LEU A 312 2.70 -9.22 -11.01
N TRP A 313 1.76 -10.15 -11.18
CA TRP A 313 0.36 -9.97 -10.79
C TRP A 313 -0.06 -11.04 -9.78
N ILE A 314 -0.48 -10.59 -8.60
CA ILE A 314 -1.10 -11.39 -7.54
C ILE A 314 -2.57 -11.00 -7.43
N ASN A 315 -3.47 -11.98 -7.48
CA ASN A 315 -4.92 -11.74 -7.39
C ASN A 315 -5.62 -12.83 -6.58
N ASP A 316 -6.38 -12.47 -5.55
CA ASP A 316 -7.08 -13.41 -4.68
C ASP A 316 -6.11 -14.45 -4.08
N VAL A 317 -5.05 -13.97 -3.43
CA VAL A 317 -4.01 -14.85 -2.86
C VAL A 317 -4.03 -14.76 -1.35
N GLU A 318 -3.85 -15.90 -0.72
CA GLU A 318 -3.75 -16.02 0.73
C GLU A 318 -2.42 -16.63 1.11
N ILE A 319 -1.70 -16.04 2.07
CA ILE A 319 -0.44 -16.57 2.59
C ILE A 319 -0.48 -16.61 4.11
N ARG A 320 -0.26 -17.80 4.68
CA ARG A 320 -0.32 -18.06 6.12
C ARG A 320 0.87 -18.86 6.60
N SER A 321 1.22 -18.70 7.88
CA SER A 321 2.16 -19.59 8.58
C SER A 321 3.55 -19.70 7.95
N CYS A 322 4.07 -18.58 7.42
CA CYS A 322 5.40 -18.52 6.82
C CYS A 322 6.39 -17.85 7.79
N PRO A 323 7.39 -18.57 8.30
CA PRO A 323 8.32 -18.07 9.32
C PRO A 323 9.33 -17.05 8.83
N GLY A 324 9.74 -17.13 7.56
CA GLY A 324 10.64 -16.15 6.93
C GLY A 324 9.88 -14.94 6.40
N GLU A 325 10.34 -14.33 5.31
CA GLU A 325 9.57 -13.39 4.51
C GLU A 325 8.53 -14.15 3.66
N MET A 326 7.36 -13.60 3.33
CA MET A 326 6.43 -14.35 2.47
C MET A 326 6.76 -14.16 0.99
N ILE A 327 6.74 -12.91 0.53
CA ILE A 327 6.97 -12.54 -0.86
C ILE A 327 8.11 -11.53 -0.92
N GLN A 328 9.09 -11.77 -1.79
CA GLN A 328 10.06 -10.77 -2.19
C GLN A 328 9.99 -10.58 -3.69
N VAL A 329 9.88 -9.31 -4.10
CA VAL A 329 9.96 -8.88 -5.49
C VAL A 329 11.14 -7.94 -5.61
N GLN A 330 12.03 -8.21 -6.57
CA GLN A 330 13.23 -7.41 -6.76
C GLN A 330 13.49 -7.20 -8.25
N SER A 331 13.91 -5.98 -8.63
CA SER A 331 14.46 -5.67 -9.95
C SER A 331 15.85 -5.05 -9.81
N ASP A 332 16.73 -5.28 -10.78
CA ASP A 332 18.03 -4.60 -10.88
C ASP A 332 17.92 -3.24 -11.58
N ASP A 333 16.87 -3.07 -12.39
CA ASP A 333 16.72 -1.98 -13.37
C ASP A 333 15.33 -1.30 -13.31
N GLU A 334 14.61 -1.40 -12.18
CA GLU A 334 13.25 -0.86 -11.99
C GLU A 334 12.19 -1.36 -12.98
N ARG A 335 12.47 -2.39 -13.79
CA ARG A 335 11.49 -2.85 -14.79
C ARG A 335 10.31 -3.61 -14.19
N THR A 336 10.53 -4.31 -13.08
CA THR A 336 9.51 -5.18 -12.49
C THR A 336 8.31 -4.36 -12.01
N ARG A 337 7.18 -4.47 -12.70
CA ARG A 337 5.92 -3.85 -12.25
C ARG A 337 5.16 -4.82 -11.34
N VAL A 338 4.85 -4.40 -10.12
CA VAL A 338 4.08 -5.19 -9.16
C VAL A 338 2.62 -4.77 -9.16
N ARG A 339 1.70 -5.72 -9.30
CA ARG A 339 0.25 -5.51 -9.18
C ARG A 339 -0.32 -6.55 -8.23
N ILE A 340 -0.79 -6.10 -7.08
CA ILE A 340 -1.41 -6.97 -6.08
C ILE A 340 -2.85 -6.50 -5.84
N ASP A 341 -3.79 -7.41 -5.96
CA ASP A 341 -5.19 -7.18 -5.63
C ASP A 341 -5.69 -8.33 -4.76
N ASN A 342 -6.42 -8.01 -3.70
CA ASN A 342 -6.98 -8.98 -2.76
C ASN A 342 -5.96 -10.01 -2.23
N LEU A 343 -4.82 -9.52 -1.70
CA LEU A 343 -3.87 -10.35 -0.96
C LEU A 343 -4.24 -10.37 0.53
N PHE A 344 -4.39 -11.56 1.11
CA PHE A 344 -4.44 -11.75 2.55
C PHE A 344 -3.14 -12.40 3.05
N ALA A 345 -2.41 -11.72 3.93
CA ALA A 345 -1.15 -12.19 4.49
C ALA A 345 -1.19 -12.21 6.02
N THR A 346 -0.78 -13.32 6.64
CA THR A 346 -0.69 -13.42 8.11
C THR A 346 0.42 -14.33 8.62
N LYS A 347 1.12 -13.89 9.67
CA LYS A 347 2.17 -14.66 10.35
C LYS A 347 1.66 -15.51 11.52
N ALA A 348 0.34 -15.57 11.73
CA ALA A 348 -0.26 -16.48 12.68
C ALA A 348 0.22 -17.91 12.39
N ARG A 349 0.66 -18.64 13.41
CA ARG A 349 1.08 -20.04 13.24
C ARG A 349 -0.13 -20.96 13.21
N ASP A 350 -0.17 -21.90 12.30
CA ASP A 350 -1.27 -22.87 12.19
C ASP A 350 -1.46 -23.67 13.49
N SER A 351 -0.37 -24.00 14.20
CA SER A 351 -0.43 -24.74 15.47
C SER A 351 -0.71 -23.90 16.71
N ASN A 352 -0.45 -22.59 16.61
CA ASN A 352 -0.66 -21.66 17.71
C ASN A 352 -0.92 -20.27 17.14
N PRO A 353 -2.19 -19.98 16.76
CA PRO A 353 -2.56 -18.70 16.17
C PRO A 353 -2.29 -17.49 17.08
N LEU A 354 -2.07 -17.70 18.38
CA LEU A 354 -1.69 -16.65 19.34
C LEU A 354 -0.19 -16.30 19.27
N SER A 355 0.61 -17.12 18.61
CA SER A 355 2.02 -16.86 18.35
C SER A 355 2.23 -16.46 16.90
N ARG A 356 3.23 -15.61 16.66
CA ARG A 356 3.58 -15.13 15.33
C ARG A 356 5.04 -15.41 15.00
N TRP A 357 5.33 -15.41 13.72
CA TRP A 357 6.71 -15.47 13.22
C TRP A 357 7.30 -14.08 13.02
N SER A 358 8.64 -14.02 13.04
CA SER A 358 9.41 -12.79 12.83
C SER A 358 9.80 -12.69 11.35
N GLY A 359 9.13 -11.81 10.62
CA GLY A 359 9.36 -11.56 9.19
C GLY A 359 8.20 -10.77 8.60
N SER A 360 8.41 -10.18 7.44
CA SER A 360 7.44 -9.36 6.75
C SER A 360 6.59 -10.19 5.77
N ALA A 361 5.48 -9.63 5.31
CA ALA A 361 4.69 -10.26 4.26
C ALA A 361 5.33 -10.02 2.89
N LEU A 362 5.69 -8.76 2.62
CA LEU A 362 6.01 -8.36 1.27
C LEU A 362 7.17 -7.37 1.27
N ASN A 363 8.20 -7.70 0.50
CA ASN A 363 9.31 -6.82 0.20
C ASN A 363 9.28 -6.47 -1.29
N VAL A 364 9.17 -5.18 -1.60
CA VAL A 364 9.17 -4.67 -2.99
C VAL A 364 10.40 -3.80 -3.20
N LEU A 365 11.40 -4.33 -3.89
CA LEU A 365 12.74 -3.76 -3.96
C LEU A 365 13.06 -3.30 -5.38
N ASN A 366 13.36 -2.00 -5.53
CA ASN A 366 13.77 -1.40 -6.79
C ASN A 366 12.85 -1.78 -7.98
N CYS A 367 11.53 -1.74 -7.76
CA CYS A 367 10.49 -2.06 -8.73
C CYS A 367 9.94 -0.81 -9.41
N HIS A 368 9.17 -1.01 -10.48
CA HIS A 368 8.66 0.06 -11.34
C HIS A 368 7.75 1.05 -10.57
N PRO A 369 7.83 2.38 -10.81
CA PRO A 369 7.03 3.38 -10.10
C PRO A 369 5.52 3.29 -10.22
N THR A 370 5.01 2.57 -11.22
CA THR A 370 3.58 2.32 -11.40
C THR A 370 3.09 1.06 -10.69
N SER A 371 3.90 0.49 -9.80
CA SER A 371 3.51 -0.66 -9.01
C SER A 371 2.37 -0.30 -8.04
N ALA A 372 1.50 -1.24 -7.74
CA ALA A 372 0.31 -0.99 -6.93
C ALA A 372 -0.14 -2.20 -6.11
N ILE A 373 -0.71 -1.93 -4.94
CA ILE A 373 -1.38 -2.89 -4.06
C ILE A 373 -2.76 -2.33 -3.72
N LYS A 374 -3.78 -3.17 -3.89
CA LYS A 374 -5.18 -2.82 -3.62
C LYS A 374 -5.88 -3.87 -2.79
N ASN A 375 -6.88 -3.45 -2.01
CA ASN A 375 -7.84 -4.34 -1.34
C ASN A 375 -7.17 -5.48 -0.53
N SER A 376 -6.00 -5.22 0.04
CA SER A 376 -5.16 -6.28 0.64
C SER A 376 -5.11 -6.11 2.15
N ARG A 377 -5.07 -7.24 2.88
CA ARG A 377 -5.06 -7.28 4.33
C ARG A 377 -3.80 -7.96 4.85
N PHE A 378 -3.14 -7.27 5.78
CA PHE A 378 -1.95 -7.72 6.49
C PHE A 378 -2.29 -7.81 7.97
N HIS A 379 -2.40 -9.03 8.48
CA HIS A 379 -2.80 -9.29 9.86
C HIS A 379 -1.74 -10.08 10.66
N PHE A 380 -1.44 -9.63 11.87
CA PHE A 380 -0.71 -10.36 12.91
C PHE A 380 0.78 -10.59 12.62
N PHE A 381 1.57 -9.52 12.57
CA PHE A 381 3.02 -9.54 12.29
C PHE A 381 3.85 -9.15 13.52
N ALA A 382 5.04 -9.75 13.67
CA ALA A 382 6.02 -9.24 14.64
C ALA A 382 6.77 -8.06 14.03
N LYS A 383 7.45 -8.31 12.91
CA LYS A 383 8.18 -7.30 12.12
C LYS A 383 7.24 -6.50 11.23
N SER A 384 7.82 -5.69 10.34
CA SER A 384 7.04 -4.85 9.45
C SER A 384 6.09 -5.69 8.62
N ALA A 385 4.87 -5.23 8.36
CA ALA A 385 3.96 -6.02 7.52
C ALA A 385 4.41 -5.97 6.05
N LEU A 386 4.87 -4.80 5.60
CA LEU A 386 5.28 -4.57 4.23
C LEU A 386 6.45 -3.58 4.17
N ASN A 387 7.51 -3.98 3.47
CA ASN A 387 8.65 -3.13 3.17
C ASN A 387 8.65 -2.78 1.68
N TRP A 388 8.63 -1.49 1.37
CA TRP A 388 8.55 -0.99 0.01
C TRP A 388 9.71 -0.06 -0.27
N GLU A 389 10.73 -0.62 -0.89
CA GLU A 389 11.98 0.05 -1.20
C GLU A 389 12.08 0.30 -2.70
N SER A 390 11.06 0.95 -3.24
CA SER A 390 10.95 1.29 -4.66
C SER A 390 10.43 2.71 -4.82
N SER A 391 10.92 3.42 -5.83
CA SER A 391 10.28 4.69 -6.22
C SER A 391 8.89 4.39 -6.77
N GLY A 392 7.98 5.35 -6.61
CA GLY A 392 6.57 5.23 -6.90
C GLY A 392 5.87 4.18 -6.03
N GLY A 393 4.61 3.93 -6.35
CA GLY A 393 3.79 3.00 -5.60
C GLY A 393 2.45 3.58 -5.23
N LEU A 394 1.39 2.83 -5.52
CA LEU A 394 0.04 3.10 -5.02
C LEU A 394 -0.35 1.99 -4.06
N LEU A 395 -0.58 2.34 -2.79
CA LEU A 395 -1.25 1.47 -1.83
C LEU A 395 -2.63 2.06 -1.56
N GLU A 396 -3.66 1.30 -1.88
CA GLU A 396 -5.05 1.76 -1.82
C GLU A 396 -5.92 0.71 -1.14
N THR A 397 -6.84 1.13 -0.26
CA THR A 397 -7.83 0.24 0.37
C THR A 397 -7.21 -0.98 1.07
N CYS A 398 -6.03 -0.81 1.65
CA CYS A 398 -5.33 -1.87 2.39
C CYS A 398 -5.58 -1.78 3.90
N GLU A 399 -5.54 -2.92 4.58
CA GLU A 399 -5.71 -3.03 6.03
C GLU A 399 -4.45 -3.59 6.67
N PHE A 400 -3.96 -2.95 7.73
CA PHE A 400 -2.82 -3.38 8.52
C PHE A 400 -3.25 -3.52 9.98
N GLU A 401 -3.16 -4.73 10.53
CA GLU A 401 -3.65 -5.04 11.88
C GLU A 401 -2.66 -5.90 12.67
N ASP A 402 -2.49 -5.58 13.95
CA ASP A 402 -1.69 -6.33 14.93
C ASP A 402 -0.20 -6.45 14.51
N VAL A 403 0.53 -5.34 14.47
CA VAL A 403 1.97 -5.33 14.21
C VAL A 403 2.72 -4.96 15.49
N ASN A 404 3.49 -5.90 16.05
CA ASN A 404 3.91 -5.83 17.47
C ASN A 404 5.31 -5.28 17.76
N ASP A 405 6.27 -5.32 16.83
CA ASP A 405 7.67 -4.92 17.08
C ASP A 405 8.17 -3.86 16.08
N SER A 406 7.40 -3.59 15.02
CA SER A 406 7.86 -2.75 13.91
C SER A 406 6.71 -1.95 13.27
N ASN A 407 6.91 -1.54 12.02
CA ASN A 407 6.07 -0.62 11.29
C ASN A 407 5.01 -1.38 10.47
N ALA A 408 3.80 -0.84 10.29
CA ALA A 408 2.88 -1.47 9.33
C ALA A 408 3.43 -1.35 7.90
N LEU A 409 3.73 -0.12 7.49
CA LEU A 409 4.36 0.19 6.20
C LEU A 409 5.73 0.82 6.42
N ASP A 410 6.78 0.15 5.93
CA ASP A 410 8.14 0.66 5.99
C ASP A 410 8.68 0.95 4.59
N PHE A 411 8.82 2.23 4.26
CA PHE A 411 9.53 2.69 3.07
C PHE A 411 10.98 3.06 3.41
N ASN A 412 11.59 2.37 4.37
CA ASN A 412 12.86 2.78 4.97
C ASN A 412 13.67 1.65 5.65
N GLU A 413 13.30 0.37 5.47
CA GLU A 413 13.85 -0.74 6.28
C GLU A 413 15.34 -1.01 6.03
N ALA A 414 15.81 -1.07 4.78
CA ALA A 414 17.25 -1.28 4.49
C ALA A 414 18.12 -0.05 4.72
N SER A 415 17.59 0.94 5.46
CA SER A 415 18.11 2.30 5.45
C SER A 415 18.24 2.85 4.02
N SER A 416 17.40 2.35 3.11
CA SER A 416 17.41 2.63 1.68
C SER A 416 16.67 3.93 1.38
N TYR A 417 17.16 4.63 0.36
CA TYR A 417 17.05 6.09 0.30
C TYR A 417 16.16 6.61 -0.82
N ARG A 418 15.50 7.73 -0.53
CA ARG A 418 14.76 8.63 -1.43
C ARG A 418 13.85 7.92 -2.42
N PHE A 419 12.72 7.47 -1.90
CA PHE A 419 11.60 7.10 -2.74
C PHE A 419 10.88 8.36 -3.20
N ASN A 420 10.39 8.34 -4.43
CA ASN A 420 9.66 9.46 -5.02
C ASN A 420 8.25 9.02 -5.36
N GLN A 421 7.23 9.89 -5.28
CA GLN A 421 5.89 9.61 -5.80
C GLN A 421 5.15 8.44 -5.11
N LEU A 422 5.30 8.31 -3.79
CA LEU A 422 4.55 7.32 -3.00
C LEU A 422 3.13 7.80 -2.72
N ILE A 423 2.13 6.96 -2.96
CA ILE A 423 0.72 7.26 -2.63
C ILE A 423 0.19 6.16 -1.72
N VAL A 424 -0.26 6.53 -0.52
CA VAL A 424 -0.99 5.64 0.40
C VAL A 424 -2.33 6.26 0.70
N ARG A 425 -3.43 5.62 0.29
CA ARG A 425 -4.75 6.20 0.49
C ARG A 425 -5.85 5.22 0.83
N ASN A 426 -6.84 5.71 1.59
CA ASN A 426 -7.99 4.91 2.01
C ASN A 426 -7.60 3.61 2.75
N CYS A 427 -6.45 3.60 3.43
CA CYS A 427 -5.97 2.43 4.18
C CYS A 427 -6.34 2.53 5.67
N SER A 428 -6.41 1.40 6.35
CA SER A 428 -6.61 1.33 7.80
C SER A 428 -5.39 0.72 8.50
N PHE A 429 -5.04 1.28 9.66
CA PHE A 429 -3.92 0.89 10.49
C PHE A 429 -4.44 0.70 11.91
N LYS A 430 -4.32 -0.51 12.44
CA LYS A 430 -4.85 -0.86 13.75
C LYS A 430 -3.85 -1.68 14.56
N ASP A 431 -3.68 -1.32 15.82
CA ASP A 431 -2.85 -2.08 16.77
C ASP A 431 -1.39 -2.21 16.30
N ILE A 432 -0.78 -1.06 15.99
CA ILE A 432 0.58 -0.95 15.46
C ILE A 432 1.49 -0.38 16.54
N SER A 433 2.46 -1.18 16.99
CA SER A 433 3.31 -0.86 18.14
C SER A 433 4.40 0.18 17.87
N ASN A 434 4.73 0.47 16.61
CA ASN A 434 5.73 1.47 16.26
C ASN A 434 5.11 2.53 15.34
N VAL A 435 5.42 2.47 14.03
CA VAL A 435 4.93 3.45 13.06
C VAL A 435 3.89 2.83 12.13
N GLY A 436 2.75 3.51 11.93
CA GLY A 436 1.78 3.13 10.89
C GLY A 436 2.40 3.24 9.49
N ILE A 437 2.81 4.44 9.11
CA ILE A 437 3.50 4.72 7.84
C ILE A 437 4.84 5.38 8.10
N ARG A 438 5.96 4.70 7.81
CA ARG A 438 7.31 5.25 7.92
C ARG A 438 7.92 5.49 6.53
N ALA A 439 8.34 6.71 6.23
CA ALA A 439 8.84 7.06 4.90
C ALA A 439 10.02 8.03 4.87
N SER A 440 10.91 7.80 3.91
CA SER A 440 12.03 8.69 3.55
C SER A 440 11.87 9.17 2.11
N SER A 441 10.81 9.95 1.85
CA SER A 441 10.32 10.21 0.49
C SER A 441 10.13 11.69 0.14
N SER A 442 10.16 11.98 -1.17
CA SER A 442 9.66 13.22 -1.77
C SER A 442 8.43 12.96 -2.63
N ASN A 443 7.58 13.97 -2.81
CA ASN A 443 6.33 13.86 -3.55
C ASN A 443 5.43 12.72 -3.04
N ALA A 444 5.46 12.45 -1.74
CA ALA A 444 4.56 11.47 -1.11
C ALA A 444 3.18 12.09 -0.84
N LEU A 445 2.13 11.30 -1.00
CA LEU A 445 0.76 11.65 -0.64
C LEU A 445 0.17 10.57 0.26
N PHE A 446 -0.14 10.94 1.49
CA PHE A 446 -0.88 10.10 2.42
C PHE A 446 -2.27 10.70 2.63
N GLU A 447 -3.31 10.03 2.14
CA GLU A 447 -4.66 10.59 2.03
C GLU A 447 -5.76 9.66 2.57
N ASN A 448 -6.70 10.17 3.37
CA ASN A 448 -7.87 9.39 3.84
C ASN A 448 -7.52 8.08 4.59
N ASN A 449 -6.38 8.03 5.29
CA ASN A 449 -5.97 6.85 6.04
C ASN A 449 -6.51 6.89 7.47
N THR A 450 -6.89 5.76 8.05
CA THR A 450 -7.39 5.68 9.45
C THR A 450 -6.38 4.98 10.34
N PHE A 451 -6.13 5.53 11.54
CA PHE A 451 -5.20 5.01 12.53
C PHE A 451 -5.91 4.76 13.87
N GLU A 452 -5.82 3.56 14.40
CA GLU A 452 -6.43 3.14 15.67
C GLU A 452 -5.41 2.38 16.51
N ARG A 453 -5.13 2.85 17.73
CA ARG A 453 -4.06 2.32 18.59
C ARG A 453 -2.72 2.19 17.86
N VAL A 454 -2.30 3.27 17.20
CA VAL A 454 -1.01 3.37 16.51
C VAL A 454 -0.12 4.37 17.24
N ASN A 455 1.08 3.97 17.64
CA ASN A 455 1.95 4.83 18.45
C ASN A 455 2.42 6.07 17.71
N ILE A 456 2.95 5.89 16.50
CA ILE A 456 3.27 6.98 15.59
C ILE A 456 2.51 6.75 14.28
N CYS A 457 1.51 7.57 13.98
CA CYS A 457 0.66 7.27 12.81
C CYS A 457 1.46 7.41 11.50
N ILE A 458 2.15 8.53 11.33
CA ILE A 458 2.96 8.84 10.14
C ILE A 458 4.31 9.38 10.58
N SER A 459 5.41 8.85 10.03
CA SER A 459 6.77 9.32 10.26
C SER A 459 7.48 9.60 8.95
N PHE A 460 7.95 10.83 8.75
CA PHE A 460 8.91 11.21 7.72
C PHE A 460 10.31 11.34 8.32
N GLU A 461 11.30 10.65 7.75
CA GLU A 461 12.66 10.58 8.31
C GLU A 461 13.73 10.95 7.26
N GLY A 462 14.61 11.88 7.62
CA GLY A 462 15.67 12.40 6.74
C GLY A 462 17.07 11.93 7.14
N ASP A 463 17.25 11.48 8.39
CA ASP A 463 18.54 11.04 8.93
C ASP A 463 18.68 9.52 8.93
N VAL A 464 18.40 8.92 7.77
CA VAL A 464 18.53 7.49 7.57
C VAL A 464 19.86 7.26 6.90
N VAL A 465 20.70 6.37 7.45
CA VAL A 465 22.00 6.02 6.87
C VAL A 465 21.96 4.59 6.34
N GLY A 466 21.73 4.48 5.05
CA GLY A 466 21.86 3.27 4.24
C GLY A 466 23.22 2.64 4.31
N ASN A 467 23.19 1.31 4.34
CA ASN A 467 24.37 0.49 4.23
C ASN A 467 24.80 0.43 2.75
N GLY A 468 25.87 1.14 2.40
CA GLY A 468 26.41 1.15 1.03
C GLY A 468 26.83 -0.23 0.50
N GLY A 469 26.98 -1.25 1.37
CA GLY A 469 27.25 -2.64 0.98
C GLY A 469 26.05 -3.38 0.39
N ARG A 470 24.82 -2.83 0.49
CA ARG A 470 23.59 -3.49 0.04
C ARG A 470 23.22 -3.22 -1.41
N GLY A 471 23.95 -2.37 -2.16
CA GLY A 471 23.73 -2.16 -3.60
C GLY A 471 24.02 -0.72 -4.05
N SER A 472 24.50 -0.53 -5.28
CA SER A 472 24.90 0.79 -5.81
C SER A 472 23.72 1.75 -6.09
N TRP A 473 22.51 1.21 -6.22
CA TRP A 473 21.28 1.99 -6.34
C TRP A 473 20.84 2.60 -4.99
N LEU A 474 21.40 2.13 -3.86
CA LEU A 474 21.25 2.75 -2.54
C LEU A 474 22.18 3.97 -2.43
N LYS A 475 21.62 5.19 -2.48
CA LYS A 475 22.38 6.46 -2.50
C LYS A 475 22.24 7.25 -1.20
N THR A 476 23.32 7.78 -0.63
CA THR A 476 23.25 8.61 0.59
C THR A 476 22.25 9.78 0.49
N ASN A 477 21.44 9.97 1.54
CA ASN A 477 20.47 11.07 1.61
C ASN A 477 21.13 12.33 2.19
N ASP A 478 21.70 13.13 1.29
CA ASP A 478 22.22 14.47 1.59
C ASP A 478 21.38 15.59 0.95
N LEU A 479 20.10 15.29 0.64
CA LEU A 479 19.19 16.23 -0.01
C LEU A 479 17.92 16.46 0.83
N MET A 480 17.29 17.61 0.59
CA MET A 480 15.99 17.96 1.15
C MET A 480 14.89 17.00 0.63
N LEU A 481 14.08 16.45 1.53
CA LEU A 481 12.85 15.74 1.18
C LEU A 481 11.70 16.75 1.02
N ALA A 482 11.01 16.77 -0.11
CA ALA A 482 10.09 17.84 -0.43
C ALA A 482 8.77 17.40 -1.06
N ASN A 483 7.79 18.31 -1.07
CA ASN A 483 6.47 18.13 -1.66
C ASN A 483 5.69 16.94 -1.08
N ASN A 484 5.84 16.66 0.21
CA ASN A 484 5.08 15.62 0.86
C ASN A 484 3.74 16.19 1.37
N PHE A 485 2.68 15.41 1.27
CA PHE A 485 1.32 15.79 1.65
C PHE A 485 0.72 14.74 2.58
N VAL A 486 0.10 15.21 3.66
CA VAL A 486 -0.78 14.43 4.52
C VAL A 486 -2.14 15.12 4.52
N ARG A 487 -3.19 14.41 4.08
CA ARG A 487 -4.53 14.98 3.91
C ARG A 487 -5.60 14.04 4.43
N ASN A 488 -6.54 14.55 5.21
CA ASN A 488 -7.74 13.80 5.63
C ASN A 488 -7.46 12.44 6.31
N CYS A 489 -6.29 12.26 6.92
CA CYS A 489 -5.99 11.02 7.65
C CYS A 489 -6.61 11.07 9.04
N TRP A 490 -7.40 10.10 9.48
CA TRP A 490 -8.10 10.11 10.76
C TRP A 490 -7.35 9.31 11.85
N ILE A 491 -7.14 9.92 13.02
CA ILE A 491 -6.50 9.28 14.18
C ILE A 491 -7.54 9.06 15.28
N LYS A 492 -7.93 7.81 15.50
CA LYS A 492 -8.96 7.43 16.48
C LYS A 492 -8.41 7.31 17.91
N SER A 493 -7.23 6.72 18.07
CA SER A 493 -6.65 6.44 19.38
C SER A 493 -5.18 6.07 19.29
N PHE A 494 -4.46 6.21 20.39
CA PHE A 494 -3.09 5.73 20.58
C PHE A 494 -3.06 4.58 21.60
N ASP A 495 -1.97 3.80 21.63
CA ASP A 495 -1.73 2.90 22.75
C ASP A 495 -1.46 3.74 24.02
N PRO A 496 -2.25 3.59 25.09
CA PRO A 496 -2.09 4.37 26.31
C PRO A 496 -0.76 4.08 27.04
N THR A 497 -0.11 2.95 26.75
CA THR A 497 1.13 2.52 27.41
C THR A 497 2.39 3.07 26.73
N HIS A 498 2.29 3.52 25.48
CA HIS A 498 3.45 4.01 24.74
C HIS A 498 3.79 5.46 25.07
N GLN A 499 5.09 5.77 25.16
CA GLN A 499 5.54 7.13 25.49
C GLN A 499 5.51 8.08 24.28
N GLU A 500 5.78 7.55 23.09
CA GLU A 500 5.71 8.30 21.84
C GLU A 500 4.33 8.10 21.21
N ARG A 501 3.37 8.95 21.59
CA ARG A 501 2.02 9.01 21.03
C ARG A 501 1.96 10.21 20.10
N ILE A 502 2.31 10.03 18.83
CA ILE A 502 2.52 11.14 17.88
C ILE A 502 1.65 10.92 16.64
N GLY A 503 0.84 11.91 16.28
CA GLY A 503 0.08 11.83 15.03
C GLY A 503 1.01 11.84 13.82
N ILE A 504 1.69 12.96 13.59
CA ILE A 504 2.62 13.12 12.47
C ILE A 504 4.01 13.49 12.99
N ARG A 505 5.00 12.65 12.72
CA ARG A 505 6.42 12.86 13.06
C ARG A 505 7.21 13.23 11.82
N ILE A 506 8.02 14.30 11.90
CA ILE A 506 8.83 14.80 10.79
C ILE A 506 10.24 15.07 11.31
N LEU A 507 11.22 14.29 10.85
CA LEU A 507 12.60 14.32 11.34
C LEU A 507 13.58 14.64 10.22
N GLY A 508 13.77 15.93 9.92
CA GLY A 508 14.84 16.36 9.03
C GLY A 508 16.22 16.15 9.63
N LYS A 509 17.19 15.84 8.77
CA LYS A 509 18.58 15.54 9.15
C LYS A 509 19.22 16.73 9.86
N ASN A 510 19.14 17.90 9.25
CA ASN A 510 19.68 19.16 9.78
C ASN A 510 19.03 20.36 9.08
N ALA A 511 19.45 21.58 9.43
CA ALA A 511 18.93 22.81 8.86
C ALA A 511 19.12 22.94 7.33
N ASN A 512 20.15 22.30 6.77
CA ASN A 512 20.45 22.32 5.34
C ASN A 512 19.64 21.27 4.57
N ASN A 513 19.27 20.17 5.24
CA ASN A 513 18.48 19.07 4.70
C ASN A 513 17.16 18.91 5.47
N PRO A 514 16.25 19.90 5.41
CA PRO A 514 14.97 19.80 6.07
C PRO A 514 14.02 18.84 5.34
N ILE A 515 12.91 18.48 5.98
CA ILE A 515 11.77 17.83 5.31
C ILE A 515 10.66 18.86 5.11
N SER A 516 10.13 18.97 3.90
CA SER A 516 8.97 19.81 3.60
C SER A 516 7.70 18.98 3.51
N VAL A 517 6.72 19.28 4.38
CA VAL A 517 5.43 18.57 4.46
C VAL A 517 4.28 19.58 4.51
N ALA A 518 3.25 19.35 3.70
CA ALA A 518 1.95 19.99 3.81
C ALA A 518 0.98 19.07 4.56
N VAL A 519 0.27 19.62 5.54
CA VAL A 519 -0.76 18.92 6.31
C VAL A 519 -2.08 19.67 6.15
N GLU A 520 -3.06 19.02 5.52
CA GLU A 520 -4.35 19.60 5.11
C GLU A 520 -5.53 18.85 5.75
N GLY A 521 -5.96 19.28 6.94
CA GLY A 521 -7.16 18.77 7.65
C GLY A 521 -7.33 17.23 7.71
N ALA A 522 -8.48 16.73 8.11
CA ALA A 522 -8.84 16.62 9.51
C ALA A 522 -8.13 15.39 10.11
N ALA A 523 -7.10 15.60 10.94
CA ALA A 523 -6.47 14.50 11.65
C ALA A 523 -7.42 13.82 12.68
N ILE A 524 -8.54 14.47 13.04
CA ILE A 524 -9.09 14.36 14.40
C ILE A 524 -10.54 14.84 14.42
N VAL A 525 -11.49 13.94 14.58
CA VAL A 525 -12.92 14.31 14.80
C VAL A 525 -13.50 13.58 16.01
N ASP A 526 -13.00 12.39 16.32
CA ASP A 526 -13.38 11.70 17.55
C ASP A 526 -12.46 12.14 18.69
N ARG A 527 -13.06 12.76 19.71
CA ARG A 527 -12.35 13.04 20.96
C ARG A 527 -11.80 11.72 21.49
N GLN A 528 -10.48 11.60 21.51
CA GLN A 528 -9.81 10.41 21.99
C GLN A 528 -10.07 10.24 23.51
N PRO A 529 -10.16 9.00 24.02
CA PRO A 529 -10.17 8.74 25.46
C PRO A 529 -8.97 9.43 26.12
N ALA A 530 -9.11 9.95 27.35
CA ALA A 530 -8.07 10.75 28.00
C ALA A 530 -6.70 10.04 28.06
N GLU A 531 -6.72 8.73 28.28
CA GLU A 531 -5.59 7.83 28.36
C GLU A 531 -4.97 7.50 26.99
N ALA A 532 -5.71 7.62 25.91
CA ALA A 532 -5.31 7.22 24.55
C ALA A 532 -5.03 8.41 23.64
N LYS A 533 -4.75 9.59 24.22
CA LYS A 533 -4.49 10.83 23.49
C LYS A 533 -3.09 10.89 22.89
N ALA A 534 -2.98 11.54 21.73
CA ALA A 534 -1.69 11.98 21.23
C ALA A 534 -1.00 12.84 22.29
N ARG A 535 0.30 12.64 22.48
CA ARG A 535 1.14 13.61 23.18
C ARG A 535 1.33 14.87 22.32
N TYR A 536 1.59 14.64 21.04
CA TYR A 536 1.73 15.69 20.02
C TYR A 536 0.87 15.34 18.80
N GLY A 537 0.06 16.30 18.33
CA GLY A 537 -0.59 16.16 17.02
C GLY A 537 0.44 16.10 15.90
N ILE A 538 1.35 17.08 15.87
CA ILE A 538 2.51 17.13 14.97
C ILE A 538 3.78 17.31 15.78
N TYR A 539 4.79 16.49 15.53
CA TYR A 539 6.16 16.66 15.98
C TYR A 539 7.07 16.92 14.78
N ALA A 540 7.78 18.05 14.76
CA ALA A 540 8.68 18.38 13.67
C ALA A 540 10.06 18.86 14.14
N LYS A 541 11.10 18.23 13.62
CA LYS A 541 12.52 18.59 13.78
C LYS A 541 13.10 18.92 12.41
N ASN A 542 13.77 20.07 12.28
CA ASN A 542 14.43 20.47 11.03
C ASN A 542 13.48 20.39 9.81
N ALA A 543 12.36 21.13 9.84
CA ALA A 543 11.25 20.91 8.93
C ALA A 543 10.66 22.21 8.35
N ARG A 544 10.04 22.10 7.17
CA ARG A 544 9.25 23.16 6.53
C ARG A 544 7.80 22.70 6.44
N LEU A 545 6.91 23.33 7.19
CA LEU A 545 5.51 22.92 7.29
C LEU A 545 4.60 23.90 6.53
N ARG A 546 3.61 23.34 5.82
CA ARG A 546 2.41 24.08 5.40
C ARG A 546 1.22 23.45 6.10
N LEU A 547 0.44 24.24 6.83
CA LEU A 547 -0.64 23.73 7.68
C LEU A 547 -1.95 24.40 7.29
N SER A 548 -3.01 23.61 7.13
CA SER A 548 -4.38 24.09 6.91
C SER A 548 -5.40 23.11 7.49
N GLY A 549 -6.62 23.57 7.77
CA GLY A 549 -7.69 22.74 8.31
C GLY A 549 -7.70 22.64 9.84
N TYR A 550 -8.22 21.55 10.39
CA TYR A 550 -8.54 21.40 11.82
C TYR A 550 -7.46 20.64 12.61
N PHE A 551 -7.02 21.21 13.75
CA PHE A 551 -6.01 20.64 14.65
C PHE A 551 -6.49 20.69 16.12
N ALA A 552 -6.66 19.53 16.75
CA ALA A 552 -7.20 19.42 18.12
C ALA A 552 -6.52 18.40 19.06
N ASP A 553 -5.58 17.58 18.56
CA ASP A 553 -4.95 16.51 19.32
C ASP A 553 -3.62 16.96 19.89
N GLY A 554 -3.33 16.44 21.08
CA GLY A 554 -2.11 16.71 21.80
C GLY A 554 -2.44 16.95 23.26
N SER A 555 -1.85 16.17 24.16
CA SER A 555 -1.90 16.45 25.61
C SER A 555 -0.89 17.53 25.99
N ASP A 556 0.23 17.62 25.27
CA ASP A 556 1.32 18.56 25.54
C ASP A 556 1.29 19.72 24.55
N ALA A 557 1.15 19.41 23.25
CA ALA A 557 1.05 20.42 22.21
C ALA A 557 0.31 19.91 20.97
N LEU A 558 -0.43 20.79 20.30
CA LEU A 558 -0.96 20.47 18.98
C LEU A 558 0.19 20.34 17.96
N ILE A 559 1.16 21.26 18.04
CA ILE A 559 2.31 21.33 17.15
C ILE A 559 3.58 21.53 17.98
N TYR A 560 4.45 20.53 18.02
CA TYR A 560 5.74 20.55 18.70
C TYR A 560 6.88 20.72 17.70
N LEU A 561 7.70 21.76 17.88
CA LEU A 561 8.75 22.15 16.96
C LEU A 561 10.13 22.22 17.64
N THR A 562 11.15 21.67 16.97
CA THR A 562 12.54 21.68 17.42
C THR A 562 13.53 21.78 16.24
N GLY A 563 14.78 22.18 16.50
CA GLY A 563 15.76 22.43 15.44
C GLY A 563 15.36 23.59 14.51
N SER A 564 15.86 23.60 13.28
CA SER A 564 15.57 24.68 12.32
C SER A 564 14.23 24.46 11.63
N VAL A 565 13.21 25.28 11.94
CA VAL A 565 11.87 25.08 11.39
C VAL A 565 11.32 26.33 10.71
N ALA A 566 10.49 26.11 9.70
CA ALA A 566 9.64 27.13 9.11
C ALA A 566 8.21 26.60 8.97
N VAL A 567 7.20 27.41 9.28
CA VAL A 567 5.78 27.03 9.21
C VAL A 567 5.00 28.12 8.51
N ARG A 568 4.16 27.71 7.57
CA ARG A 568 3.12 28.55 6.97
C ARG A 568 1.77 27.95 7.30
N GLY A 569 1.05 28.55 8.24
CA GLY A 569 -0.32 28.22 8.57
C GLY A 569 -1.28 29.10 7.80
N GLN A 570 -2.28 28.50 7.15
CA GLN A 570 -3.33 29.22 6.46
C GLN A 570 -4.67 28.50 6.67
N ASP A 571 -5.73 29.26 6.95
CA ASP A 571 -7.10 28.72 7.10
C ASP A 571 -7.14 27.55 8.11
N MET A 572 -6.46 27.75 9.25
CA MET A 572 -6.38 26.74 10.31
C MET A 572 -7.40 27.01 11.41
N ILE A 573 -7.98 25.93 11.91
CA ILE A 573 -8.74 25.90 13.15
C ILE A 573 -7.92 25.15 14.19
N VAL A 574 -7.55 25.83 15.27
CA VAL A 574 -6.86 25.22 16.41
C VAL A 574 -7.84 25.11 17.58
N ALA A 575 -8.04 23.89 18.07
CA ALA A 575 -9.04 23.58 19.08
C ALA A 575 -8.43 22.74 20.21
N PRO A 576 -7.51 23.31 21.02
CA PRO A 576 -6.99 22.61 22.20
C PRO A 576 -8.14 22.23 23.13
N GLU A 577 -8.09 21.04 23.72
CA GLU A 577 -9.19 20.56 24.54
C GLU A 577 -9.41 21.41 25.80
N VAL A 578 -10.68 21.71 26.10
CA VAL A 578 -11.07 22.51 27.26
C VAL A 578 -10.64 21.79 28.55
N GLY A 579 -9.94 22.52 29.43
CA GLY A 579 -9.50 21.99 30.72
C GLY A 579 -8.15 21.23 30.67
N GLN A 580 -7.55 21.05 29.50
CA GLN A 580 -6.26 20.39 29.36
C GLN A 580 -5.09 21.38 29.25
N THR A 581 -3.90 20.96 29.67
CA THR A 581 -2.66 21.77 29.60
C THR A 581 -2.01 21.67 28.22
N VAL A 582 -2.73 22.08 27.17
CA VAL A 582 -2.28 21.94 25.78
C VAL A 582 -1.81 23.27 25.23
N HIS A 583 -0.61 23.30 24.68
CA HIS A 583 -0.11 24.44 23.90
C HIS A 583 -0.50 24.30 22.43
N THR A 584 -0.78 25.41 21.74
CA THR A 584 -0.98 25.33 20.28
C THR A 584 0.34 25.01 19.59
N PHE A 585 1.37 25.84 19.83
CA PHE A 585 2.73 25.62 19.39
C PHE A 585 3.67 25.50 20.60
N HIS A 586 4.48 24.45 20.64
CA HIS A 586 5.57 24.30 21.60
C HIS A 586 6.92 24.34 20.87
N LEU A 587 7.68 25.40 21.11
CA LEU A 587 8.98 25.68 20.50
C LEU A 587 10.10 25.32 21.48
N ALA A 588 10.65 24.11 21.37
CA ALA A 588 11.64 23.58 22.31
C ALA A 588 12.96 23.23 21.58
N GLY A 589 14.04 23.95 21.86
CA GLY A 589 15.27 23.79 21.07
C GLY A 589 15.10 24.24 19.63
N ALA A 590 14.12 25.11 19.35
CA ALA A 590 13.81 25.57 18.00
C ALA A 590 14.69 26.76 17.63
N THR A 591 15.12 26.80 16.37
CA THR A 591 15.77 27.96 15.75
C THR A 591 14.81 28.54 14.73
N LEU A 592 14.28 29.72 15.04
CA LEU A 592 13.35 30.45 14.19
C LEU A 592 14.04 31.72 13.68
N GLY A 593 14.32 31.76 12.38
CA GLY A 593 14.70 33.00 11.71
C GLY A 593 13.51 33.96 11.56
N ARG A 594 13.78 35.16 11.05
CA ARG A 594 12.74 36.13 10.70
C ARG A 594 11.67 35.52 9.80
N LYS A 595 10.39 35.74 10.12
CA LYS A 595 9.23 35.18 9.40
C LYS A 595 9.26 33.65 9.25
N ALA A 596 9.89 32.94 10.19
CA ALA A 596 9.89 31.49 10.18
C ALA A 596 8.48 30.93 10.41
N LEU A 597 7.64 31.59 11.21
CA LEU A 597 6.24 31.22 11.43
C LEU A 597 5.32 32.30 10.84
N ILE A 598 4.56 31.97 9.79
CA ILE A 598 3.57 32.87 9.20
C ILE A 598 2.21 32.20 9.32
N LEU A 599 1.29 32.84 10.04
CA LEU A 599 -0.03 32.32 10.36
C LEU A 599 -1.10 33.29 9.83
N ASN A 600 -1.89 32.85 8.86
CA ASN A 600 -2.91 33.64 8.19
C ASN A 600 -4.30 33.03 8.41
N ASN A 601 -5.29 33.84 8.77
CA ASN A 601 -6.68 33.41 8.97
C ASN A 601 -6.80 32.20 9.91
N ILE A 602 -6.23 32.32 11.12
CA ILE A 602 -6.27 31.29 12.15
C ILE A 602 -7.40 31.58 13.12
N VAL A 603 -8.23 30.56 13.37
CA VAL A 603 -9.32 30.59 14.35
C VAL A 603 -8.98 29.68 15.52
N ARG A 604 -9.16 30.18 16.75
CA ARG A 604 -9.10 29.36 17.96
C ARG A 604 -10.51 29.14 18.50
N GLN A 605 -10.98 27.90 18.50
CA GLN A 605 -12.35 27.58 18.95
C GLN A 605 -12.52 27.56 20.47
N THR A 606 -11.46 27.17 21.19
CA THR A 606 -11.51 26.96 22.64
C THR A 606 -10.57 27.92 23.37
N PRO A 607 -11.01 28.57 24.46
CA PRO A 607 -10.12 29.37 25.29
C PRO A 607 -8.99 28.53 25.87
N LEU A 608 -7.79 29.12 25.96
CA LEU A 608 -6.68 28.52 26.69
C LEU A 608 -6.93 28.60 28.20
N VAL A 609 -6.66 27.51 28.91
CA VAL A 609 -6.60 27.49 30.38
C VAL A 609 -5.38 28.31 30.85
N ALA A 610 -5.45 28.85 32.07
CA ALA A 610 -4.32 29.55 32.69
C ALA A 610 -3.05 28.69 32.67
N GLY A 611 -1.93 29.26 32.22
CA GLY A 611 -0.65 28.55 32.08
C GLY A 611 -0.41 27.94 30.69
N ASN A 612 -1.42 27.87 29.83
CA ASN A 612 -1.26 27.50 28.43
C ASN A 612 -0.93 28.71 27.55
N TYR A 613 -0.35 28.43 26.39
CA TYR A 613 0.16 29.42 25.46
C TYR A 613 -0.20 28.99 24.05
N ASP A 614 -0.50 29.97 23.21
CA ASP A 614 -0.52 29.77 21.76
C ASP A 614 0.92 29.47 21.30
N PHE A 615 1.92 30.11 21.90
CA PHE A 615 3.34 29.82 21.68
C PHE A 615 4.09 29.66 23.00
N ARG A 616 4.33 28.41 23.41
CA ARG A 616 5.26 28.11 24.51
C ARG A 616 6.67 28.02 23.96
N VAL A 617 7.54 28.90 24.43
CA VAL A 617 8.96 28.96 24.08
C VAL A 617 9.80 28.39 25.21
N GLY A 618 10.52 27.31 24.93
CA GLY A 618 11.56 26.74 25.79
C GLY A 618 12.94 27.32 25.49
N SER A 619 13.99 26.50 25.60
CA SER A 619 15.37 26.86 25.23
C SER A 619 15.53 26.96 23.71
N SER A 620 15.11 28.09 23.13
CA SER A 620 15.02 28.28 21.67
C SER A 620 15.72 29.57 21.23
N SER A 621 16.28 29.58 20.02
CA SER A 621 16.85 30.76 19.37
C SER A 621 15.80 31.36 18.45
N ILE A 622 15.19 32.47 18.86
CA ILE A 622 14.07 33.08 18.14
C ILE A 622 14.42 34.51 17.78
N ASP A 623 14.50 34.79 16.47
CA ASP A 623 14.71 36.14 15.95
C ASP A 623 13.53 37.07 16.33
N VAL A 624 13.80 38.37 16.37
CA VAL A 624 12.73 39.37 16.40
C VAL A 624 11.90 39.22 15.13
N ASP A 625 10.57 39.24 15.24
CA ASP A 625 9.68 38.99 14.09
C ASP A 625 9.77 37.58 13.51
N ALA A 626 10.16 36.58 14.30
CA ALA A 626 10.08 35.20 13.88
C ALA A 626 8.64 34.71 13.65
N ILE A 627 7.66 35.26 14.38
CA ILE A 627 6.26 34.81 14.36
C ILE A 627 5.37 35.95 13.86
N HIS A 628 4.64 35.72 12.76
CA HIS A 628 3.70 36.64 12.14
C HIS A 628 2.28 36.06 12.22
N ILE A 629 1.35 36.84 12.76
CA ILE A 629 -0.07 36.47 12.88
C ILE A 629 -0.90 37.50 12.13
N ASN A 630 -1.55 37.07 11.07
CA ASN A 630 -2.24 37.92 10.10
C ASN A 630 -3.70 37.48 9.99
N ASP A 631 -4.62 38.44 9.89
CA ASP A 631 -6.06 38.20 9.69
C ASP A 631 -6.66 37.16 10.66
N SER A 632 -6.13 37.09 11.88
CA SER A 632 -6.49 36.07 12.88
C SER A 632 -7.00 36.74 14.17
N PRO A 633 -8.19 37.38 14.14
CA PRO A 633 -8.71 38.16 15.27
C PRO A 633 -8.88 37.32 16.54
N ASP A 634 -9.29 36.05 16.38
CA ASP A 634 -9.58 35.13 17.50
C ASP A 634 -8.35 34.39 18.03
N PHE A 635 -7.21 34.53 17.35
CA PHE A 635 -5.95 33.94 17.77
C PHE A 635 -5.09 35.00 18.47
N ALA A 636 -5.21 35.07 19.80
CA ALA A 636 -4.55 36.09 20.63
C ALA A 636 -3.01 36.07 20.56
N GLY A 637 -2.40 34.94 20.22
CA GLY A 637 -0.94 34.80 20.17
C GLY A 637 -0.31 34.90 21.55
N ILE A 638 -0.96 34.34 22.57
CA ILE A 638 -0.48 34.34 23.95
C ILE A 638 0.83 33.56 24.01
N SER A 639 1.91 34.19 24.47
CA SER A 639 3.23 33.58 24.56
C SER A 639 3.96 33.98 25.85
N ASN A 640 4.78 33.06 26.36
CA ASN A 640 5.76 33.33 27.40
C ASN A 640 7.01 34.07 26.87
N PHE A 641 7.09 34.35 25.56
CA PHE A 641 8.18 35.09 24.92
C PHE A 641 7.66 36.19 23.98
N LYS A 642 7.19 37.28 24.58
CA LYS A 642 6.44 38.36 23.88
C LYS A 642 7.22 39.10 22.79
N THR A 643 8.54 39.02 22.75
CA THR A 643 9.39 39.78 21.81
C THR A 643 9.42 39.24 20.39
N ALA A 644 8.96 38.00 20.17
CA ALA A 644 9.03 37.34 18.86
C ALA A 644 7.78 37.52 17.97
N ILE A 645 6.69 38.05 18.52
CA ILE A 645 5.39 38.11 17.83
C ILE A 645 5.22 39.47 17.15
N SER A 646 5.00 39.42 15.83
CA SER A 646 4.47 40.50 15.01
C SER A 646 3.03 40.17 14.62
N ARG A 647 2.17 41.18 14.61
CA ARG A 647 0.85 41.11 13.97
C ARG A 647 0.91 42.05 12.79
N ASP A 648 0.83 41.53 11.57
CA ASP A 648 0.74 42.40 10.41
C ASP A 648 -0.67 43.00 10.38
N GLY A 649 -0.76 44.27 9.97
CA GLY A 649 -2.01 45.03 9.97
C GLY A 649 -2.02 46.26 10.87
N LYS A 650 -3.25 46.74 11.13
CA LYS A 650 -3.53 48.00 11.83
C LYS A 650 -3.64 47.78 13.34
N LEU A 651 -2.63 48.19 14.08
CA LEU A 651 -2.67 48.25 15.54
C LEU A 651 -3.40 49.52 15.97
N ALA A 652 -4.10 49.50 17.10
CA ALA A 652 -4.76 50.67 17.66
C ALA A 652 -4.55 50.76 19.17
N GLY A 653 -4.39 51.97 19.66
CA GLY A 653 -4.43 52.30 21.09
C GLY A 653 -5.19 53.59 21.28
N SER A 654 -5.83 53.77 22.43
CA SER A 654 -6.56 55.01 22.74
C SER A 654 -6.27 55.48 24.15
N ALA A 655 -6.21 56.79 24.35
CA ALA A 655 -6.06 57.41 25.66
C ALA A 655 -6.94 58.67 25.77
N LYS A 656 -7.52 58.91 26.94
CA LYS A 656 -8.15 60.21 27.24
C LYS A 656 -7.07 61.22 27.56
N TYR A 657 -7.18 62.41 26.97
CA TYR A 657 -6.22 63.47 27.14
C TYR A 657 -6.93 64.82 27.28
N LYS A 658 -6.39 65.71 28.11
CA LYS A 658 -6.84 67.09 28.26
C LYS A 658 -5.63 67.98 28.01
N LEU A 659 -5.70 68.75 26.93
CA LEU A 659 -4.67 69.71 26.57
C LEU A 659 -4.82 70.98 27.42
N SER A 660 -3.69 71.52 27.89
CA SER A 660 -3.62 72.93 28.23
C SER A 660 -3.70 73.77 26.94
N SER A 661 -4.12 75.03 27.04
CA SER A 661 -4.15 75.96 25.91
C SER A 661 -2.85 75.92 25.12
N ILE A 662 -2.92 75.72 23.80
CA ILE A 662 -1.73 75.70 22.93
C ILE A 662 -1.62 77.06 22.26
N ALA A 663 -0.60 77.85 22.62
CA ALA A 663 -0.36 79.15 21.98
C ALA A 663 -0.04 79.01 20.48
N ALA A 664 -0.23 80.09 19.73
CA ALA A 664 0.08 80.16 18.30
C ALA A 664 1.53 79.72 18.02
N GLY A 665 1.72 78.87 17.01
CA GLY A 665 3.03 78.37 16.59
C GLY A 665 3.67 77.31 17.49
N LEU A 666 3.04 76.92 18.60
CA LEU A 666 3.57 75.90 19.51
C LEU A 666 3.06 74.49 19.21
N SER A 667 3.80 73.49 19.69
CA SER A 667 3.41 72.09 19.65
C SER A 667 3.35 71.48 21.05
N VAL A 668 2.40 70.59 21.28
CA VAL A 668 2.30 69.78 22.50
C VAL A 668 2.25 68.29 22.11
N ASN A 669 3.00 67.46 22.83
CA ASN A 669 3.06 66.03 22.60
C ASN A 669 2.31 65.26 23.69
N THR A 670 1.63 64.19 23.30
CA THR A 670 1.10 63.17 24.22
C THR A 670 1.52 61.78 23.76
N ARG A 671 1.39 60.79 24.63
CA ARG A 671 1.75 59.40 24.34
C ARG A 671 0.51 58.52 24.39
N VAL A 672 0.33 57.71 23.36
CA VAL A 672 -0.69 56.67 23.30
C VAL A 672 0.01 55.32 23.29
N THR A 673 -0.35 54.45 24.24
CA THR A 673 0.14 53.08 24.26
C THR A 673 -0.55 52.29 23.15
N VAL A 674 0.20 51.92 22.12
CA VAL A 674 -0.26 51.03 21.04
C VAL A 674 0.57 49.75 21.13
N ILE A 675 0.03 48.73 21.79
CA ILE A 675 0.74 47.45 22.00
C ILE A 675 1.11 46.85 20.64
N GLY A 676 2.41 46.58 20.44
CA GLY A 676 2.96 46.06 19.18
C GLY A 676 3.69 47.09 18.32
N ALA A 677 3.54 48.40 18.59
CA ALA A 677 4.23 49.46 17.86
C ALA A 677 5.76 49.43 18.06
N ARG A 678 6.52 49.67 16.99
CA ARG A 678 8.00 49.70 16.96
C ARG A 678 8.51 50.91 16.20
N LEU A 679 9.72 51.35 16.55
CA LEU A 679 10.41 52.42 15.84
C LEU A 679 10.45 52.09 14.33
N GLY A 680 10.05 53.05 13.50
CA GLY A 680 9.97 52.90 12.06
C GLY A 680 8.60 52.47 11.51
N ASP A 681 7.65 52.03 12.35
CA ASP A 681 6.28 51.80 11.88
C ASP A 681 5.59 53.14 11.53
N ARG A 682 4.73 53.13 10.51
CA ARG A 682 3.87 54.28 10.20
C ARG A 682 2.80 54.41 11.29
N ALA A 683 2.68 55.59 11.87
CA ALA A 683 1.62 55.89 12.83
C ALA A 683 0.71 57.01 12.32
N GLU A 684 -0.56 56.94 12.70
CA GLU A 684 -1.57 57.94 12.46
C GLU A 684 -2.34 58.18 13.75
N ALA A 685 -2.89 59.38 13.96
CA ALA A 685 -3.72 59.66 15.11
C ALA A 685 -4.94 60.48 14.74
N PHE A 686 -6.03 60.23 15.47
CA PHE A 686 -7.30 60.92 15.34
C PHE A 686 -7.81 61.24 16.74
N ILE A 687 -8.52 62.36 16.86
CA ILE A 687 -9.20 62.73 18.08
C ILE A 687 -10.71 62.74 17.85
N ASN A 688 -11.49 62.40 18.88
CA ASN A 688 -12.95 62.41 18.80
C ASN A 688 -13.57 63.79 19.09
N SER A 689 -12.86 64.89 18.79
CA SER A 689 -13.34 66.27 18.98
C SER A 689 -12.94 67.17 17.81
N ASN A 690 -13.59 68.33 17.69
CA ASN A 690 -13.24 69.30 16.65
C ASN A 690 -11.81 69.82 16.90
N GLN A 691 -10.91 69.63 15.93
CA GLN A 691 -9.49 69.98 16.02
C GLN A 691 -9.23 71.49 16.14
N LYS A 692 -10.23 72.35 15.86
CA LYS A 692 -10.11 73.82 15.92
C LYS A 692 -8.90 74.39 15.17
N GLY A 693 -8.53 73.76 14.05
CA GLY A 693 -7.39 74.17 13.20
C GLY A 693 -6.02 73.59 13.60
N LEU A 694 -5.95 72.71 14.59
CA LEU A 694 -4.72 71.99 14.92
C LEU A 694 -4.33 70.99 13.82
N VAL A 695 -3.02 70.83 13.61
CA VAL A 695 -2.44 69.75 12.79
C VAL A 695 -2.00 68.63 13.73
N ILE A 696 -2.49 67.41 13.48
CA ILE A 696 -2.17 66.23 14.28
C ILE A 696 -1.23 65.32 13.48
N SER A 697 -0.08 65.00 14.05
CA SER A 697 0.83 63.99 13.51
C SER A 697 1.13 62.93 14.56
N ALA A 698 1.57 61.75 14.11
CA ALA A 698 1.90 60.65 15.01
C ALA A 698 3.11 59.88 14.48
N TYR A 699 3.95 59.40 15.39
CA TYR A 699 5.10 58.55 15.07
C TYR A 699 5.41 57.64 16.26
N VAL A 700 5.95 56.46 16.00
CA VAL A 700 6.35 55.54 17.06
C VAL A 700 7.68 56.00 17.65
N THR A 701 7.68 56.42 18.91
CA THR A 701 8.90 56.93 19.59
C THR A 701 9.68 55.86 20.32
N SER A 702 9.01 54.79 20.75
CA SER A 702 9.62 53.67 21.45
C SER A 702 8.67 52.47 21.41
N LYS A 703 9.13 51.31 21.90
CA LYS A 703 8.32 50.10 21.95
C LYS A 703 6.96 50.37 22.61
N ASN A 704 5.89 49.96 21.92
CA ASN A 704 4.49 50.13 22.31
C ASN A 704 4.01 51.58 22.49
N THR A 705 4.78 52.58 22.06
CA THR A 705 4.50 53.99 22.36
C THR A 705 4.45 54.82 21.10
N VAL A 706 3.26 55.33 20.77
CA VAL A 706 3.08 56.35 19.73
C VAL A 706 3.07 57.72 20.39
N THR A 707 3.94 58.61 19.94
CA THR A 707 3.86 60.03 20.29
C THR A 707 2.95 60.72 19.28
N VAL A 708 1.95 61.43 19.79
CA VAL A 708 1.01 62.23 19.01
C VAL A 708 1.32 63.70 19.28
N THR A 709 1.54 64.46 18.21
CA THR A 709 1.89 65.89 18.27
C THR A 709 0.71 66.73 17.82
N TYR A 710 0.33 67.70 18.64
CA TYR A 710 -0.64 68.74 18.32
C TYR A 710 0.13 70.01 17.99
N PHE A 711 0.12 70.41 16.72
CA PHE A 711 0.70 71.68 16.30
C PHE A 711 -0.40 72.71 16.07
N ASN A 712 -0.25 73.92 16.62
CA ASN A 712 -1.18 75.02 16.41
C ASN A 712 -0.63 76.02 15.37
N PRO A 713 -1.03 75.90 14.09
CA PRO A 713 -0.66 76.88 13.07
C PRO A 713 -1.52 78.16 13.11
N ALA A 714 -2.56 78.22 13.95
CA ALA A 714 -3.45 79.37 14.00
C ALA A 714 -2.79 80.58 14.67
N GLY A 715 -3.26 81.79 14.34
CA GLY A 715 -2.77 83.05 14.92
C GLY A 715 -3.23 83.34 16.35
N TRP A 716 -3.89 82.39 17.01
CA TRP A 716 -4.41 82.52 18.38
C TRP A 716 -4.27 81.21 19.15
N ALA A 717 -4.40 81.26 20.48
CA ALA A 717 -4.34 80.09 21.33
C ALA A 717 -5.56 79.17 21.15
N VAL A 718 -5.34 77.86 21.09
CA VAL A 718 -6.41 76.86 20.92
C VAL A 718 -6.61 76.06 22.19
N ASP A 719 -7.84 76.10 22.71
CA ASP A 719 -8.31 75.27 23.81
C ASP A 719 -9.16 74.11 23.31
N LEU A 720 -8.70 72.89 23.55
CA LEU A 720 -9.48 71.68 23.31
C LEU A 720 -10.08 71.16 24.62
N PRO A 721 -11.38 70.79 24.65
CA PRO A 721 -11.93 70.04 25.77
C PRO A 721 -11.24 68.68 25.90
N SER A 722 -11.44 68.00 27.04
CA SER A 722 -10.94 66.63 27.18
C SER A 722 -11.52 65.73 26.08
N HIS A 723 -10.66 64.96 25.42
CA HIS A 723 -11.00 64.14 24.26
C HIS A 723 -10.23 62.81 24.33
N THR A 724 -10.65 61.86 23.51
CA THR A 724 -9.94 60.59 23.30
C THR A 724 -9.06 60.73 22.06
N VAL A 725 -7.79 60.41 22.22
CA VAL A 725 -6.81 60.28 21.14
C VAL A 725 -6.69 58.81 20.82
N THR A 726 -6.98 58.43 19.59
CA THR A 726 -6.74 57.08 19.09
C THR A 726 -5.56 57.14 18.14
N ALA A 727 -4.52 56.37 18.41
CA ALA A 727 -3.39 56.19 17.51
C ALA A 727 -3.54 54.84 16.79
N TRP A 728 -3.41 54.86 15.46
CA TRP A 728 -3.22 53.65 14.67
C TRP A 728 -1.75 53.50 14.29
N VAL A 729 -1.28 52.27 14.27
CA VAL A 729 0.05 51.94 13.74
C VAL A 729 -0.14 50.92 12.63
N TRP A 730 0.34 51.27 11.45
CA TRP A 730 0.33 50.42 10.28
C TRP A 730 1.67 49.72 10.20
N LYS A 731 1.67 48.40 10.40
CA LYS A 731 2.85 47.60 10.09
C LYS A 731 3.05 47.64 8.58
N PRO A 732 4.24 48.04 8.08
CA PRO A 732 4.50 48.04 6.65
C PRO A 732 4.29 46.62 6.10
N PRO A 733 3.57 46.45 4.99
CA PRO A 733 3.59 45.19 4.24
C PRO A 733 4.99 45.08 3.64
N ASN A 734 5.90 44.40 4.35
CA ASN A 734 7.25 44.12 3.85
C ASN A 734 7.27 42.77 3.15
#